data_AF-A0A8S0TVN1-F1
#
_entry.id   AF-A0A8S0TVN1-F1
#
_cell.length_a   1.000
_cell.length_b   1.000
_cell.length_c   1.000
_cell.angle_alpha   90.00
_cell.angle_beta   90.00
_cell.angle_gamma   90.00
#
_symmetry.space_group_name_H-M   'P 1'
#
loop_
_entity.id
_entity.type
_entity.pdbx_description
1 polymer ?
#
loop_
_entity_poly.entity_id
_entity_poly.type
_entity_poly.pdbx_seq_one_letter_code
_entity_poly.pdbx_strand_id
1 'polypeptide(L)'
;MMISAVSVCSITNQTMLLNYGIQATVSSDFTSPKFYQNFMHLPSKLNAKNSASRNHIFLFGSKSGNVTLRTVVCAVPNEQDDSERCVSHHFADDSVVIHPLDDENSQVPGFTPQLQSDTDIQQTFMSQGNQESLLDKLKAGQLHVLAMEQWNSSRLKMCHWNYLVSATNLIHYLALKSLDIEHIKEELSSLGLMNLETINPYVLSSLSACIQMLNNSKSDSLHGYTNSGEVLPICKSSQNRTKGDLAITAMMKRASSNRNLLLGTLQGQRGTHIMVTVGQEVVENDTHVAVLIEAGATIFRINCAHGNPDIWNEIIRRVKKSSQVLEKPCRVLMDLAGPKLRTGKLKAGPCVLKISPKKNAVGSVICPAKIWLSPQGAGPPPPHVSPDVILHVDGQEFLSKLEVDDSVRFCDARGKQRELRILSKYAIFSGVGFLAECRKTAYVESGTVLRMKEKRRKYSVGFVIDVPPAEKFVRLRVGDLLILSRDSSDELDESTSSSVDANRITCSSGYLFDSVRPGDPIAFDDGKIWGVIKGISISEVIVSITHAGPRGTKLGSEKSVNIPESQIRYEGLTSKDIMDLDFVAGNADMVGISFIRDIHEIVVLRQELAKRKNLNLGVILKIETRDGFENLPLLLLEAMKSPNPLGVMIARGDLAVECGWEKLADIQEEIISICNAAHVPVIWATQVLESLIKSGVPTRAEITDAANGRRISCVMLNKGKHIAEAVSTLVTILSSKYNKTKAELKPLLLSSHIN
;
A
#
# COMPACT_ATOMS: atom_id res chain seq x y z
N MET A 1 44.94 20.82 25.84
CA MET A 1 45.71 21.69 24.92
C MET A 1 46.40 20.83 23.85
N MET A 2 46.87 21.48 22.79
CA MET A 2 47.89 21.12 21.78
C MET A 2 48.90 19.98 22.12
N ILE A 3 49.57 19.27 21.19
CA ILE A 3 49.50 19.20 19.71
C ILE A 3 50.10 17.86 19.16
N SER A 4 49.76 17.57 17.90
CA SER A 4 50.17 16.60 16.88
C SER A 4 51.62 16.01 16.77
N ALA A 5 51.77 15.07 15.81
CA ALA A 5 52.98 14.63 15.05
C ALA A 5 53.84 13.46 15.61
N VAL A 6 54.59 12.65 14.81
CA VAL A 6 54.41 12.00 13.47
C VAL A 6 55.60 11.05 13.17
N SER A 7 55.51 10.15 12.16
CA SER A 7 56.59 9.26 11.63
C SER A 7 56.83 7.96 12.45
N VAL A 8 57.56 6.90 12.04
CA VAL A 8 58.54 6.64 10.94
C VAL A 8 58.28 5.29 10.22
N CYS A 9 58.91 5.05 9.07
CA CYS A 9 58.77 3.89 8.16
C CYS A 9 59.57 2.62 8.52
N SER A 10 59.24 1.49 7.86
CA SER A 10 60.23 0.72 7.07
C SER A 10 59.56 0.01 5.87
N ILE A 11 60.33 -0.35 4.83
CA ILE A 11 59.86 -0.87 3.53
C ILE A 11 60.83 -1.95 3.03
N THR A 12 60.35 -2.96 2.30
CA THR A 12 61.16 -3.66 1.26
C THR A 12 60.26 -4.30 0.20
N ASN A 13 60.72 -4.38 -1.05
CA ASN A 13 59.87 -4.66 -2.22
C ASN A 13 60.71 -5.13 -3.44
N GLN A 14 60.37 -6.27 -4.08
CA GLN A 14 60.72 -6.73 -5.46
C GLN A 14 60.22 -8.19 -5.63
N THR A 15 59.58 -8.72 -6.68
CA THR A 15 59.40 -8.44 -8.14
C THR A 15 60.29 -9.27 -9.07
N MET A 16 59.67 -10.06 -9.96
CA MET A 16 60.26 -10.63 -11.20
C MET A 16 59.15 -10.95 -12.23
N LEU A 17 59.49 -11.25 -13.50
CA LEU A 17 58.55 -11.11 -14.65
C LEU A 17 58.87 -12.06 -15.85
N LEU A 18 57.90 -12.89 -16.28
CA LEU A 18 57.82 -13.57 -17.59
C LEU A 18 56.31 -13.80 -17.92
N ASN A 19 55.65 -13.17 -18.91
CA ASN A 19 55.79 -13.11 -20.38
C ASN A 19 55.56 -14.44 -21.14
N TYR A 20 54.47 -14.51 -21.93
CA TYR A 20 54.48 -14.29 -23.39
C TYR A 20 53.05 -14.21 -23.97
N GLY A 21 52.91 -13.69 -25.20
CA GLY A 21 51.66 -13.67 -25.97
C GLY A 21 51.90 -13.20 -27.41
N ILE A 22 50.91 -13.33 -28.30
CA ILE A 22 50.89 -12.80 -29.69
C ILE A 22 49.43 -12.71 -30.19
N GLN A 23 49.16 -11.83 -31.16
CA GLN A 23 47.85 -11.57 -31.75
C GLN A 23 47.63 -12.38 -33.05
N ALA A 24 46.36 -12.55 -33.49
CA ALA A 24 45.83 -11.87 -34.69
C ALA A 24 44.74 -12.64 -35.49
N THR A 25 43.96 -11.84 -36.22
CA THR A 25 43.26 -12.12 -37.50
C THR A 25 41.98 -12.97 -37.57
N VAL A 26 41.18 -12.60 -38.58
CA VAL A 26 39.88 -13.12 -39.00
C VAL A 26 40.05 -13.96 -40.26
N SER A 27 39.35 -15.09 -40.37
CA SER A 27 38.86 -15.62 -41.66
C SER A 27 37.86 -16.76 -41.45
N SER A 28 37.16 -17.13 -42.52
CA SER A 28 36.11 -18.15 -42.57
C SER A 28 36.63 -19.53 -43.00
N ASP A 29 35.69 -20.50 -42.94
CA ASP A 29 35.56 -21.68 -43.80
C ASP A 29 36.18 -23.05 -43.43
N PHE A 30 35.33 -24.03 -43.78
CA PHE A 30 35.58 -25.43 -44.17
C PHE A 30 35.80 -26.60 -43.18
N THR A 31 35.08 -27.67 -43.56
CA THR A 31 35.29 -29.12 -43.35
C THR A 31 34.97 -29.77 -42.00
N SER A 32 33.94 -30.64 -42.08
CA SER A 32 33.70 -31.80 -41.20
C SER A 32 34.77 -32.89 -41.32
N PRO A 33 34.73 -33.88 -40.42
CA PRO A 33 34.43 -35.23 -40.93
C PRO A 33 33.22 -35.91 -40.25
N LYS A 34 32.68 -36.94 -40.93
CA LYS A 34 31.66 -37.87 -40.41
C LYS A 34 32.35 -39.13 -39.84
N PHE A 35 31.64 -39.97 -39.08
CA PHE A 35 31.25 -41.33 -39.52
C PHE A 35 30.42 -42.09 -38.45
N TYR A 36 29.19 -42.52 -38.81
CA TYR A 36 28.53 -43.82 -38.47
C TYR A 36 28.17 -44.13 -36.97
N GLN A 37 27.18 -44.97 -36.61
CA GLN A 37 26.32 -45.90 -37.39
C GLN A 37 24.92 -46.18 -36.76
N ASN A 38 23.84 -46.02 -37.55
CA ASN A 38 22.55 -46.76 -37.57
C ASN A 38 21.65 -46.85 -36.29
N PHE A 39 20.40 -47.38 -36.27
CA PHE A 39 19.61 -48.24 -37.21
C PHE A 39 18.08 -47.95 -37.22
N MET A 40 17.49 -47.74 -38.42
CA MET A 40 16.10 -48.05 -38.92
C MET A 40 14.82 -47.66 -38.12
N HIS A 41 13.59 -47.60 -38.65
CA HIS A 41 12.97 -47.71 -40.02
C HIS A 41 12.01 -46.49 -40.19
N LEU A 42 11.90 -45.77 -41.31
CA LEU A 42 11.19 -46.06 -42.60
C LEU A 42 9.66 -46.32 -42.49
N PRO A 43 8.82 -45.99 -43.50
CA PRO A 43 8.96 -45.02 -44.63
C PRO A 43 7.73 -44.07 -44.82
N SER A 44 7.87 -42.82 -45.28
CA SER A 44 7.74 -42.33 -46.70
C SER A 44 6.35 -42.54 -47.36
N LYS A 45 5.79 -41.69 -48.25
CA LYS A 45 6.28 -40.54 -49.07
C LYS A 45 5.02 -39.69 -49.48
N LEU A 46 4.90 -38.79 -50.48
CA LEU A 46 5.67 -38.35 -51.67
C LEU A 46 5.27 -36.88 -52.05
N ASN A 47 5.87 -36.33 -53.12
CA ASN A 47 5.74 -34.99 -53.76
C ASN A 47 4.36 -34.27 -53.74
N ALA A 48 4.22 -32.94 -53.61
CA ALA A 48 5.02 -31.73 -53.97
C ALA A 48 4.78 -31.12 -55.37
N LYS A 49 4.36 -29.83 -55.40
CA LYS A 49 4.66 -28.82 -56.45
C LYS A 49 4.28 -27.40 -56.00
N ASN A 50 5.04 -26.39 -56.43
CA ASN A 50 4.75 -24.97 -56.21
C ASN A 50 3.93 -24.37 -57.37
N SER A 51 3.01 -23.44 -57.07
CA SER A 51 2.75 -22.24 -57.89
C SER A 51 1.87 -21.24 -57.14
N ALA A 52 2.06 -19.94 -57.38
CA ALA A 52 1.27 -18.87 -56.77
C ALA A 52 0.01 -18.52 -57.57
N SER A 53 -0.98 -17.91 -56.91
CA SER A 53 -2.06 -17.15 -57.58
C SER A 53 -2.55 -15.99 -56.71
N ARG A 54 -2.75 -14.83 -57.33
CA ARG A 54 -3.36 -13.63 -56.74
C ARG A 54 -4.89 -13.62 -56.99
N ASN A 55 -5.59 -12.91 -56.11
CA ASN A 55 -6.81 -12.10 -56.37
C ASN A 55 -8.21 -12.75 -56.57
N HIS A 56 -9.20 -11.91 -56.19
CA HIS A 56 -10.61 -11.80 -56.60
C HIS A 56 -11.66 -12.86 -56.18
N ILE A 57 -12.40 -12.50 -55.13
CA ILE A 57 -13.84 -12.15 -55.15
C ILE A 57 -14.73 -12.94 -56.15
N PHE A 58 -15.73 -13.64 -55.62
CA PHE A 58 -17.05 -13.79 -56.25
C PHE A 58 -18.18 -13.72 -55.22
N LEU A 59 -19.41 -13.48 -55.68
CA LEU A 59 -20.63 -13.23 -54.88
C LEU A 59 -21.80 -14.09 -55.41
N PHE A 60 -22.84 -14.23 -54.57
CA PHE A 60 -24.09 -15.01 -54.78
C PHE A 60 -23.93 -16.56 -54.77
N GLY A 61 -24.91 -17.34 -54.27
CA GLY A 61 -26.09 -16.96 -53.47
C GLY A 61 -27.19 -18.03 -53.35
N SER A 62 -27.95 -18.00 -52.24
CA SER A 62 -29.17 -18.79 -51.94
C SER A 62 -28.96 -20.31 -51.64
N LYS A 63 -29.80 -21.04 -50.88
CA LYS A 63 -31.11 -20.75 -50.22
C LYS A 63 -31.19 -21.33 -48.78
N SER A 64 -32.10 -20.76 -47.98
CA SER A 64 -32.86 -21.36 -46.85
C SER A 64 -32.15 -22.13 -45.71
N GLY A 65 -32.38 -21.83 -44.41
CA GLY A 65 -33.19 -20.73 -43.83
C GLY A 65 -33.54 -20.95 -42.35
N ASN A 66 -34.18 -19.94 -41.73
CA ASN A 66 -34.85 -19.92 -40.41
C ASN A 66 -33.96 -20.13 -39.15
N VAL A 67 -34.11 -19.43 -38.00
CA VAL A 67 -35.13 -18.46 -37.52
C VAL A 67 -34.48 -17.20 -36.88
N THR A 68 -35.22 -16.08 -36.92
CA THR A 68 -35.04 -14.73 -36.34
C THR A 68 -35.30 -14.62 -34.82
N LEU A 69 -35.01 -13.54 -34.07
CA LEU A 69 -34.02 -12.43 -34.14
C LEU A 69 -33.96 -11.73 -32.74
N ARG A 70 -33.07 -10.76 -32.58
CA ARG A 70 -32.85 -9.86 -31.42
C ARG A 70 -34.06 -8.99 -31.04
N THR A 71 -34.05 -8.50 -29.79
CA THR A 71 -34.37 -7.09 -29.47
C THR A 71 -33.26 -6.50 -28.56
N VAL A 72 -32.98 -5.20 -28.69
CA VAL A 72 -32.04 -4.43 -27.86
C VAL A 72 -32.75 -3.15 -27.41
N VAL A 73 -32.57 -2.71 -26.16
CA VAL A 73 -33.07 -1.41 -25.67
C VAL A 73 -32.00 -0.74 -24.81
N CYS A 74 -31.84 0.58 -24.95
CA CYS A 74 -30.88 1.41 -24.22
C CYS A 74 -31.51 2.07 -22.98
N ALA A 75 -30.69 2.61 -22.07
CA ALA A 75 -31.15 3.38 -20.91
C ALA A 75 -30.34 4.68 -20.71
N VAL A 76 -31.03 5.82 -20.60
CA VAL A 76 -30.57 7.17 -20.17
C VAL A 76 -31.82 7.98 -19.72
N PRO A 77 -31.71 9.11 -18.98
CA PRO A 77 -32.51 9.29 -17.76
C PRO A 77 -33.36 10.58 -17.69
N ASN A 78 -34.09 10.77 -16.57
CA ASN A 78 -34.20 12.00 -15.73
C ASN A 78 -35.20 11.75 -14.56
N GLU A 79 -34.88 12.09 -13.29
CA GLU A 79 -35.19 13.31 -12.50
C GLU A 79 -36.60 13.35 -11.83
N GLN A 80 -36.60 13.49 -10.48
CA GLN A 80 -37.52 14.23 -9.57
C GLN A 80 -39.06 14.04 -9.66
N ASP A 81 -39.85 14.06 -8.58
CA ASP A 81 -39.56 14.26 -7.14
C ASP A 81 -40.68 13.67 -6.23
N ASP A 82 -40.35 13.55 -4.94
CA ASP A 82 -41.19 13.56 -3.72
C ASP A 82 -42.38 12.59 -3.42
N SER A 83 -42.37 12.18 -2.13
CA SER A 83 -43.50 12.03 -1.19
C SER A 83 -44.20 10.67 -0.88
N GLU A 84 -44.27 10.41 0.44
CA GLU A 84 -45.31 9.74 1.26
C GLU A 84 -45.68 8.23 1.15
N ARG A 85 -45.46 7.55 2.29
CA ARG A 85 -46.37 6.60 3.01
C ARG A 85 -46.73 5.20 2.44
N CYS A 86 -46.09 4.22 3.09
CA CYS A 86 -46.72 3.19 3.95
C CYS A 86 -47.62 2.07 3.35
N VAL A 87 -47.92 1.09 4.21
CA VAL A 87 -48.76 -0.10 4.03
C VAL A 87 -48.27 -1.13 3.00
N SER A 88 -47.75 -2.25 3.49
CA SER A 88 -47.60 -3.51 2.75
C SER A 88 -48.78 -4.44 3.07
N HIS A 89 -49.56 -4.84 2.06
CA HIS A 89 -50.53 -5.92 2.17
C HIS A 89 -49.98 -7.22 1.57
N HIS A 90 -50.36 -8.36 2.16
CA HIS A 90 -50.15 -9.69 1.57
C HIS A 90 -51.11 -9.96 0.42
N PHE A 91 -50.73 -10.89 -0.46
CA PHE A 91 -51.65 -11.88 -1.04
C PHE A 91 -50.98 -13.26 -0.95
N ALA A 92 -51.79 -14.33 -0.96
CA ALA A 92 -51.40 -15.68 -0.56
C ALA A 92 -51.72 -16.73 -1.64
N ASP A 93 -52.22 -17.89 -1.22
CA ASP A 93 -52.84 -18.99 -2.00
C ASP A 93 -51.83 -20.03 -2.58
N ASP A 94 -52.01 -21.35 -2.41
CA ASP A 94 -53.01 -22.05 -1.58
C ASP A 94 -52.66 -23.52 -1.22
N SER A 95 -53.40 -24.02 -0.21
CA SER A 95 -53.93 -25.38 0.02
C SER A 95 -53.16 -26.33 0.97
N VAL A 96 -53.79 -27.24 1.75
CA VAL A 96 -55.14 -27.88 1.65
C VAL A 96 -55.84 -28.04 3.03
N VAL A 97 -57.14 -27.71 3.06
CA VAL A 97 -58.29 -28.17 3.90
C VAL A 97 -58.06 -29.06 5.15
N ILE A 98 -58.66 -28.61 6.28
CA ILE A 98 -59.13 -29.42 7.44
C ILE A 98 -60.53 -28.92 7.84
N HIS A 99 -61.46 -29.80 8.28
CA HIS A 99 -62.69 -29.46 9.03
C HIS A 99 -63.38 -30.73 9.58
N PRO A 100 -64.27 -30.65 10.60
CA PRO A 100 -64.21 -29.83 11.81
C PRO A 100 -64.63 -30.60 13.10
N LEU A 101 -64.60 -29.95 14.27
CA LEU A 101 -65.68 -29.83 15.29
C LEU A 101 -65.12 -29.57 16.72
N ASP A 102 -65.57 -28.46 17.31
CA ASP A 102 -66.28 -28.29 18.61
C ASP A 102 -65.94 -29.21 19.82
N ASP A 103 -65.93 -28.77 21.10
CA ASP A 103 -65.80 -27.46 21.77
C ASP A 103 -65.60 -27.72 23.30
N GLU A 104 -65.52 -26.66 24.12
CA GLU A 104 -65.79 -26.60 25.57
C GLU A 104 -64.86 -27.31 26.61
N ASN A 105 -64.08 -26.47 27.31
CA ASN A 105 -64.08 -26.28 28.78
C ASN A 105 -63.97 -27.47 29.78
N SER A 106 -62.96 -27.34 30.67
CA SER A 106 -63.02 -27.47 32.16
C SER A 106 -62.16 -28.52 32.88
N GLN A 107 -61.47 -27.98 33.91
CA GLN A 107 -61.04 -28.60 35.19
C GLN A 107 -59.87 -29.59 35.23
N VAL A 108 -58.95 -29.28 36.16
CA VAL A 108 -57.80 -30.08 36.59
C VAL A 108 -58.16 -30.85 37.86
N PRO A 109 -57.72 -32.12 37.99
CA PRO A 109 -56.99 -32.52 39.19
C PRO A 109 -55.64 -33.17 38.83
N GLY A 110 -54.61 -32.83 39.60
CA GLY A 110 -53.21 -33.16 39.24
C GLY A 110 -52.82 -34.63 39.44
N PHE A 111 -51.71 -35.01 38.81
CA PHE A 111 -51.00 -36.27 39.04
C PHE A 111 -49.58 -36.02 39.55
N THR A 112 -49.10 -36.93 40.40
CA THR A 112 -47.72 -36.92 40.92
C THR A 112 -46.70 -37.33 39.86
N PRO A 113 -45.46 -36.83 39.93
CA PRO A 113 -44.44 -37.12 38.92
C PRO A 113 -43.92 -38.56 39.04
N GLN A 114 -43.80 -39.25 37.92
CA GLN A 114 -43.05 -40.52 37.84
C GLN A 114 -41.89 -40.37 36.85
N LEU A 115 -40.73 -40.83 37.30
CA LEU A 115 -39.39 -40.58 36.77
C LEU A 115 -39.22 -40.94 35.27
N GLN A 116 -38.62 -40.02 34.51
CA GLN A 116 -37.84 -40.35 33.31
C GLN A 116 -36.43 -39.73 33.47
N SER A 117 -35.42 -40.57 33.61
CA SER A 117 -34.03 -40.19 33.92
C SER A 117 -33.03 -40.36 32.77
N ASP A 118 -33.44 -41.04 31.69
CA ASP A 118 -32.48 -41.76 30.86
C ASP A 118 -32.01 -40.95 29.63
N THR A 119 -32.75 -39.91 29.24
CA THR A 119 -32.37 -38.99 28.15
C THR A 119 -31.24 -38.05 28.55
N ASP A 120 -31.28 -37.48 29.76
CA ASP A 120 -30.26 -36.55 30.26
C ASP A 120 -28.91 -37.25 30.47
N ILE A 121 -28.94 -38.52 30.89
CA ILE A 121 -27.74 -39.34 31.07
C ILE A 121 -27.03 -39.56 29.72
N GLN A 122 -27.76 -39.86 28.64
CA GLN A 122 -27.15 -40.04 27.32
C GLN A 122 -26.51 -38.75 26.78
N GLN A 123 -27.17 -37.58 26.91
CA GLN A 123 -26.57 -36.29 26.53
C GLN A 123 -25.35 -35.94 27.40
N THR A 124 -25.37 -36.28 28.69
CA THR A 124 -24.23 -36.05 29.59
C THR A 124 -23.03 -36.93 29.23
N PHE A 125 -23.23 -38.21 28.93
CA PHE A 125 -22.15 -39.11 28.50
C PHE A 125 -21.55 -38.70 27.14
N MET A 126 -22.38 -38.31 26.16
CA MET A 126 -21.86 -37.88 24.85
C MET A 126 -21.11 -36.55 24.91
N SER A 127 -21.55 -35.59 25.75
CA SER A 127 -20.83 -34.32 25.94
C SER A 127 -19.50 -34.52 26.70
N GLN A 128 -19.46 -35.37 27.72
CA GLN A 128 -18.20 -35.74 28.40
C GLN A 128 -17.19 -36.38 27.43
N GLY A 129 -17.62 -37.37 26.63
CA GLY A 129 -16.74 -38.03 25.65
C GLY A 129 -16.14 -37.07 24.62
N ASN A 130 -16.94 -36.10 24.14
CA ASN A 130 -16.44 -35.08 23.21
C ASN A 130 -15.45 -34.12 23.90
N GLN A 131 -15.70 -33.76 25.16
CA GLN A 131 -14.79 -32.92 25.95
C GLN A 131 -13.46 -33.63 26.28
N GLU A 132 -13.44 -34.97 26.39
CA GLU A 132 -12.19 -35.75 26.48
C GLU A 132 -11.38 -35.65 25.19
N SER A 133 -12.03 -35.85 24.03
CA SER A 133 -11.40 -35.73 22.72
C SER A 133 -10.79 -34.33 22.51
N LEU A 134 -11.55 -33.26 22.76
CA LEU A 134 -11.07 -31.88 22.69
C LEU A 134 -9.86 -31.62 23.60
N LEU A 135 -9.92 -32.09 24.85
CA LEU A 135 -8.84 -31.90 25.82
C LEU A 135 -7.52 -32.53 25.33
N ASP A 136 -7.58 -33.72 24.72
CA ASP A 136 -6.40 -34.43 24.24
C ASP A 136 -5.89 -33.88 22.89
N LYS A 137 -6.78 -33.42 21.99
CA LYS A 137 -6.42 -32.60 20.82
C LYS A 137 -5.62 -31.35 21.26
N LEU A 138 -6.09 -30.64 22.28
CA LEU A 138 -5.41 -29.44 22.81
C LEU A 138 -4.06 -29.75 23.46
N LYS A 139 -3.95 -30.84 24.24
CA LYS A 139 -2.65 -31.31 24.78
C LYS A 139 -1.67 -31.66 23.65
N ALA A 140 -2.11 -32.34 22.61
CA ALA A 140 -1.29 -32.66 21.44
C ALA A 140 -0.79 -31.39 20.74
N GLY A 141 -1.66 -30.39 20.54
CA GLY A 141 -1.27 -29.07 20.03
C GLY A 141 -0.24 -28.35 20.91
N GLN A 142 -0.42 -28.38 22.24
CA GLN A 142 0.54 -27.80 23.19
C GLN A 142 1.90 -28.51 23.14
N LEU A 143 1.92 -29.85 23.03
CA LEU A 143 3.15 -30.64 22.90
C LEU A 143 3.87 -30.37 21.58
N HIS A 144 3.14 -30.24 20.45
CA HIS A 144 3.71 -29.85 19.15
C HIS A 144 4.34 -28.45 19.21
N VAL A 145 3.64 -27.48 19.80
CA VAL A 145 4.15 -26.11 20.01
C VAL A 145 5.46 -26.11 20.80
N LEU A 146 5.55 -26.88 21.90
CA LEU A 146 6.77 -27.03 22.70
C LEU A 146 7.90 -27.79 21.97
N ALA A 147 7.56 -28.81 21.19
CA ALA A 147 8.53 -29.54 20.37
C ALA A 147 9.15 -28.65 19.28
N MET A 148 8.35 -27.77 18.66
CA MET A 148 8.84 -26.83 17.64
C MET A 148 9.71 -25.72 18.24
N GLU A 149 9.45 -25.27 19.47
CA GLU A 149 10.37 -24.40 20.22
C GLU A 149 11.74 -25.09 20.43
N GLN A 150 11.73 -26.33 20.92
CA GLN A 150 12.95 -27.09 21.18
C GLN A 150 13.74 -27.38 19.89
N TRP A 151 13.05 -27.71 18.79
CA TRP A 151 13.64 -27.90 17.46
C TRP A 151 14.32 -26.62 16.95
N ASN A 152 13.71 -25.45 17.20
CA ASN A 152 14.28 -24.15 16.83
C ASN A 152 15.21 -23.54 17.90
N SER A 153 15.56 -24.27 18.96
CA SER A 153 16.35 -23.75 20.09
C SER A 153 17.72 -23.20 19.68
N SER A 154 18.34 -23.71 18.61
CA SER A 154 19.57 -23.17 18.02
C SER A 154 19.35 -21.79 17.40
N ARG A 155 18.24 -21.58 16.69
CA ARG A 155 17.84 -20.30 16.08
C ARG A 155 17.45 -19.27 17.15
N LEU A 156 16.70 -19.70 18.17
CA LEU A 156 16.33 -18.86 19.32
C LEU A 156 17.54 -18.34 20.10
N LYS A 157 18.59 -19.17 20.27
CA LYS A 157 19.87 -18.74 20.88
C LYS A 157 20.64 -17.68 20.08
N MET A 158 20.31 -17.47 18.79
CA MET A 158 20.87 -16.37 17.99
C MET A 158 20.07 -15.06 18.09
N CYS A 159 18.83 -15.11 18.59
CA CYS A 159 17.99 -13.93 18.71
C CYS A 159 18.52 -13.01 19.83
N HIS A 160 18.44 -11.70 19.63
CA HIS A 160 18.78 -10.74 20.68
C HIS A 160 17.77 -10.87 21.83
N TRP A 161 18.18 -10.63 23.09
CA TRP A 161 17.32 -10.83 24.26
C TRP A 161 16.08 -9.93 24.29
N ASN A 162 16.10 -8.78 23.59
CA ASN A 162 14.90 -7.96 23.32
C ASN A 162 13.83 -8.73 22.53
N TYR A 163 14.20 -9.74 21.77
CA TYR A 163 13.32 -10.48 20.87
C TYR A 163 13.18 -11.98 21.17
N LEU A 164 13.84 -12.52 22.18
CA LEU A 164 13.72 -13.96 22.52
C LEU A 164 12.26 -14.39 22.74
N VAL A 165 11.50 -13.71 23.60
CA VAL A 165 10.06 -13.99 23.85
C VAL A 165 9.21 -13.82 22.59
N SER A 166 9.52 -12.80 21.78
CA SER A 166 8.87 -12.52 20.49
C SER A 166 9.09 -13.63 19.46
N ALA A 167 10.33 -14.12 19.34
CA ALA A 167 10.73 -15.19 18.43
C ALA A 167 10.14 -16.54 18.87
N THR A 168 10.16 -16.85 20.17
CA THR A 168 9.53 -18.04 20.74
C THR A 168 8.03 -18.07 20.44
N ASN A 169 7.28 -16.99 20.71
CA ASN A 169 5.85 -16.96 20.42
C ASN A 169 5.53 -16.95 18.90
N LEU A 170 6.39 -16.36 18.06
CA LEU A 170 6.27 -16.50 16.60
C LEU A 170 6.42 -17.97 16.17
N ILE A 171 7.39 -18.71 16.73
CA ILE A 171 7.55 -20.14 16.47
C ILE A 171 6.35 -20.94 17.01
N HIS A 172 5.80 -20.59 18.18
CA HIS A 172 4.56 -21.20 18.68
C HIS A 172 3.36 -20.97 17.74
N TYR A 173 3.22 -19.76 17.19
CA TYR A 173 2.18 -19.43 16.22
C TYR A 173 2.32 -20.24 14.92
N LEU A 174 3.53 -20.33 14.35
CA LEU A 174 3.81 -21.14 13.16
C LEU A 174 3.58 -22.64 13.41
N ALA A 175 3.94 -23.13 14.60
CA ALA A 175 3.67 -24.51 15.01
C ALA A 175 2.15 -24.78 15.09
N LEU A 176 1.35 -23.87 15.65
CA LEU A 176 -0.09 -24.03 15.69
C LEU A 176 -0.74 -23.90 14.29
N LYS A 177 -0.27 -22.96 13.45
CA LYS A 177 -0.72 -22.76 12.05
C LYS A 177 -0.37 -23.92 11.11
N SER A 178 0.50 -24.85 11.51
CA SER A 178 0.83 -26.06 10.73
C SER A 178 0.03 -27.30 11.15
N LEU A 179 -0.93 -27.14 12.07
CA LEU A 179 -1.94 -28.15 12.38
C LEU A 179 -3.27 -27.75 11.75
N ASP A 180 -4.07 -28.74 11.36
CA ASP A 180 -5.51 -28.52 11.18
C ASP A 180 -6.15 -28.34 12.57
N ILE A 181 -6.69 -27.14 12.82
CA ILE A 181 -7.30 -26.76 14.07
C ILE A 181 -8.78 -26.37 13.91
N GLU A 182 -9.37 -26.52 12.71
CA GLU A 182 -10.70 -25.94 12.46
C GLU A 182 -11.78 -26.64 13.31
N HIS A 183 -11.75 -27.97 13.33
CA HIS A 183 -12.58 -28.79 14.23
C HIS A 183 -12.35 -28.46 15.73
N ILE A 184 -11.13 -28.06 16.12
CA ILE A 184 -10.81 -27.62 17.49
C ILE A 184 -11.44 -26.24 17.79
N LYS A 185 -11.47 -25.32 16.82
CA LYS A 185 -12.17 -24.03 16.95
C LYS A 185 -13.68 -24.26 17.14
N GLU A 186 -14.29 -25.12 16.34
CA GLU A 186 -15.72 -25.44 16.41
C GLU A 186 -16.10 -25.99 17.78
N GLU A 187 -15.34 -26.98 18.27
CA GLU A 187 -15.56 -27.57 19.59
C GLU A 187 -15.37 -26.55 20.72
N LEU A 188 -14.32 -25.73 20.69
CA LEU A 188 -14.13 -24.64 21.67
C LEU A 188 -15.28 -23.65 21.63
N SER A 189 -15.69 -23.21 20.43
CA SER A 189 -16.78 -22.25 20.25
C SER A 189 -18.12 -22.78 20.74
N SER A 190 -18.41 -24.08 20.54
CA SER A 190 -19.63 -24.72 21.08
C SER A 190 -19.68 -24.75 22.62
N LEU A 191 -18.53 -24.74 23.28
CA LEU A 191 -18.41 -24.67 24.74
C LEU A 191 -18.38 -23.21 25.26
N GLY A 192 -18.55 -22.22 24.37
CA GLY A 192 -18.39 -20.80 24.70
C GLY A 192 -16.96 -20.39 25.03
N LEU A 193 -15.96 -21.20 24.64
CA LEU A 193 -14.55 -20.98 24.95
C LEU A 193 -13.82 -20.27 23.79
N MET A 194 -12.96 -19.32 24.19
CA MET A 194 -11.84 -18.69 23.47
C MET A 194 -11.73 -18.90 21.93
N ASN A 195 -11.87 -17.82 21.15
CA ASN A 195 -11.55 -17.82 19.72
C ASN A 195 -10.01 -17.90 19.49
N LEU A 196 -9.54 -18.99 18.89
CA LEU A 196 -8.14 -19.26 18.52
C LEU A 196 -7.54 -18.29 17.47
N GLU A 197 -8.34 -17.43 16.84
CA GLU A 197 -7.83 -16.36 15.95
C GLU A 197 -7.24 -15.18 16.74
N THR A 198 -7.62 -15.04 18.02
CA THR A 198 -7.21 -13.89 18.86
C THR A 198 -5.94 -14.16 19.69
N ILE A 199 -5.47 -15.41 19.74
CA ILE A 199 -4.38 -15.84 20.63
C ILE A 199 -2.98 -15.59 20.09
N ASN A 200 -2.87 -15.08 18.86
CA ASN A 200 -1.60 -14.90 18.14
C ASN A 200 -0.47 -14.31 19.00
N PRO A 201 -0.68 -13.26 19.85
CA PRO A 201 0.39 -12.69 20.67
C PRO A 201 0.77 -13.48 21.93
N TYR A 202 0.11 -14.60 22.25
CA TYR A 202 0.32 -15.36 23.51
C TYR A 202 -0.12 -16.84 23.41
N VAL A 203 0.29 -17.52 22.33
CA VAL A 203 -0.22 -18.84 21.89
C VAL A 203 -0.11 -19.92 22.97
N LEU A 204 1.10 -20.17 23.50
CA LEU A 204 1.30 -21.21 24.51
C LEU A 204 0.55 -20.91 25.82
N SER A 205 0.44 -19.64 26.21
CA SER A 205 -0.32 -19.21 27.38
C SER A 205 -1.82 -19.48 27.22
N SER A 206 -2.38 -19.20 26.04
CA SER A 206 -3.78 -19.48 25.70
C SER A 206 -4.10 -20.98 25.68
N LEU A 207 -3.26 -21.81 25.03
CA LEU A 207 -3.43 -23.26 25.05
C LEU A 207 -3.40 -23.81 26.48
N SER A 208 -2.45 -23.34 27.29
CA SER A 208 -2.33 -23.72 28.70
C SER A 208 -3.55 -23.31 29.53
N ALA A 209 -4.10 -22.12 29.29
CA ALA A 209 -5.31 -21.63 29.97
C ALA A 209 -6.56 -22.45 29.62
N CYS A 210 -6.79 -22.77 28.33
CA CYS A 210 -7.91 -23.62 27.92
C CYS A 210 -7.79 -25.06 28.46
N ILE A 211 -6.60 -25.66 28.40
CA ILE A 211 -6.36 -26.97 29.01
C ILE A 211 -6.65 -26.92 30.52
N GLN A 212 -6.26 -25.86 31.23
CA GLN A 212 -6.59 -25.72 32.65
C GLN A 212 -8.10 -25.53 32.90
N MET A 213 -8.80 -24.74 32.08
CA MET A 213 -10.25 -24.54 32.21
C MET A 213 -11.03 -25.85 32.00
N LEU A 214 -10.70 -26.62 30.97
CA LEU A 214 -11.32 -27.90 30.67
C LEU A 214 -11.02 -28.99 31.72
N ASN A 215 -9.82 -28.98 32.32
CA ASN A 215 -9.52 -29.89 33.43
C ASN A 215 -10.31 -29.52 34.70
N ASN A 216 -10.47 -28.22 35.00
CA ASN A 216 -11.25 -27.78 36.16
C ASN A 216 -12.74 -28.15 36.04
N SER A 217 -13.36 -28.04 34.85
CA SER A 217 -14.77 -28.43 34.70
C SER A 217 -15.02 -29.94 34.87
N LYS A 218 -13.98 -30.78 34.73
CA LYS A 218 -14.04 -32.21 35.09
C LYS A 218 -13.95 -32.47 36.59
N SER A 219 -13.25 -31.64 37.38
CA SER A 219 -13.20 -31.85 38.84
C SER A 219 -14.53 -31.51 39.51
N ASP A 220 -15.20 -30.46 39.05
CA ASP A 220 -16.45 -29.98 39.66
C ASP A 220 -17.63 -30.93 39.37
N SER A 221 -17.56 -31.69 38.26
CA SER A 221 -18.55 -32.72 37.91
C SER A 221 -18.30 -34.09 38.59
N LEU A 222 -17.13 -34.31 39.22
CA LEU A 222 -16.79 -35.53 39.96
C LEU A 222 -17.01 -35.43 41.48
N HIS A 223 -17.63 -34.36 41.97
CA HIS A 223 -17.90 -34.12 43.40
C HIS A 223 -19.39 -34.09 43.78
N GLY A 224 -20.23 -34.69 42.95
CA GLY A 224 -21.56 -35.15 43.40
C GLY A 224 -21.42 -36.35 44.37
N TYR A 225 -21.91 -36.18 45.60
CA TYR A 225 -22.10 -37.22 46.62
C TYR A 225 -20.87 -37.90 47.26
N THR A 226 -20.21 -37.21 48.20
CA THR A 226 -19.73 -37.85 49.45
C THR A 226 -20.00 -36.97 50.66
N ASN A 227 -20.89 -37.41 51.56
CA ASN A 227 -21.23 -36.72 52.81
C ASN A 227 -20.40 -37.24 54.00
N SER A 228 -19.32 -36.54 54.36
CA SER A 228 -18.74 -36.56 55.71
C SER A 228 -17.79 -35.38 55.87
N GLY A 229 -17.97 -34.55 56.91
CA GLY A 229 -17.28 -33.27 57.01
C GLY A 229 -15.85 -33.36 57.56
N GLU A 230 -14.87 -33.03 56.74
CA GLU A 230 -13.56 -32.50 57.17
C GLU A 230 -13.18 -31.29 56.31
N VAL A 231 -12.69 -30.22 56.95
CA VAL A 231 -12.36 -28.95 56.27
C VAL A 231 -10.90 -28.99 55.80
N LEU A 232 -10.67 -29.49 54.57
CA LEU A 232 -9.37 -29.39 53.90
C LEU A 232 -9.31 -28.20 52.90
N PRO A 233 -8.11 -27.64 52.62
CA PRO A 233 -8.01 -26.25 52.16
C PRO A 233 -8.22 -26.04 50.65
N ILE A 234 -9.22 -25.21 50.33
CA ILE A 234 -9.45 -24.63 49.00
C ILE A 234 -8.34 -23.61 48.68
N CYS A 235 -7.15 -24.05 48.24
CA CYS A 235 -6.05 -23.12 47.95
C CYS A 235 -4.99 -23.56 46.90
N LYS A 236 -5.30 -24.52 46.01
CA LYS A 236 -4.35 -24.95 44.93
C LYS A 236 -4.74 -24.52 43.51
N SER A 237 -6.02 -24.23 43.24
CA SER A 237 -6.51 -23.86 41.89
C SER A 237 -6.18 -22.42 41.48
N SER A 238 -6.09 -21.49 42.43
CA SER A 238 -5.81 -20.07 42.18
C SER A 238 -4.38 -19.80 41.71
N GLN A 239 -3.38 -20.49 42.26
CA GLN A 239 -1.95 -20.26 41.99
C GLN A 239 -1.49 -20.59 40.56
N ASN A 240 -2.28 -21.34 39.79
CA ASN A 240 -1.98 -21.62 38.38
C ASN A 240 -2.75 -20.72 37.41
N ARG A 241 -4.01 -20.33 37.73
CA ARG A 241 -4.73 -19.33 36.91
C ARG A 241 -3.95 -18.02 36.84
N THR A 242 -3.48 -17.53 37.99
CA THR A 242 -2.67 -16.29 38.07
C THR A 242 -1.39 -16.35 37.25
N LYS A 243 -0.76 -17.52 37.05
CA LYS A 243 0.43 -17.63 36.18
C LYS A 243 0.10 -17.42 34.70
N GLY A 244 -1.02 -17.95 34.22
CA GLY A 244 -1.50 -17.73 32.85
C GLY A 244 -1.82 -16.26 32.59
N ASP A 245 -2.59 -15.65 33.50
CA ASP A 245 -2.97 -14.23 33.41
C ASP A 245 -1.75 -13.30 33.44
N LEU A 246 -0.76 -13.61 34.28
CA LEU A 246 0.51 -12.87 34.35
C LEU A 246 1.34 -13.02 33.07
N ALA A 247 1.37 -14.19 32.44
CA ALA A 247 2.08 -14.43 31.20
C ALA A 247 1.46 -13.63 30.03
N ILE A 248 0.13 -13.72 29.86
CA ILE A 248 -0.61 -12.93 28.85
C ILE A 248 -0.38 -11.42 29.08
N THR A 249 -0.47 -10.96 30.33
CA THR A 249 -0.21 -9.57 30.71
C THR A 249 1.23 -9.13 30.38
N ALA A 250 2.23 -10.00 30.57
CA ALA A 250 3.61 -9.71 30.22
C ALA A 250 3.82 -9.59 28.70
N MET A 251 3.17 -10.46 27.91
CA MET A 251 3.23 -10.46 26.44
C MET A 251 2.54 -9.22 25.84
N MET A 252 1.36 -8.84 26.36
CA MET A 252 0.71 -7.57 26.01
C MET A 252 1.59 -6.35 26.34
N LYS A 253 2.26 -6.36 27.50
CA LYS A 253 3.25 -5.32 27.86
C LYS A 253 4.44 -5.31 26.90
N ARG A 254 4.92 -6.47 26.42
CA ARG A 254 6.02 -6.57 25.45
C ARG A 254 5.63 -5.99 24.08
N ALA A 255 4.44 -6.29 23.57
CA ALA A 255 3.95 -5.70 22.33
C ALA A 255 3.86 -4.16 22.41
N SER A 256 3.30 -3.62 23.51
CA SER A 256 3.22 -2.17 23.72
C SER A 256 4.61 -1.53 23.93
N SER A 257 5.54 -2.25 24.57
CA SER A 257 6.94 -1.83 24.75
C SER A 257 7.68 -1.75 23.40
N ASN A 258 7.59 -2.78 22.55
CA ASN A 258 8.17 -2.79 21.21
C ASN A 258 7.59 -1.64 20.36
N ARG A 259 6.28 -1.41 20.42
CA ARG A 259 5.61 -0.29 19.74
C ARG A 259 6.11 1.07 20.21
N ASN A 260 6.21 1.29 21.52
CA ASN A 260 6.72 2.55 22.07
C ASN A 260 8.21 2.78 21.76
N LEU A 261 9.02 1.71 21.72
CA LEU A 261 10.45 1.79 21.40
C LEU A 261 10.67 2.24 19.94
N LEU A 262 9.89 1.70 19.01
CA LEU A 262 9.96 1.99 17.57
C LEU A 262 9.27 3.30 17.16
N LEU A 263 8.03 3.50 17.59
CA LEU A 263 7.16 4.61 17.10
C LEU A 263 7.08 5.79 18.08
N GLY A 264 7.61 5.63 19.30
CA GLY A 264 7.46 6.58 20.40
C GLY A 264 6.21 6.33 21.23
N THR A 265 6.12 7.00 22.38
CA THR A 265 4.91 7.05 23.20
C THR A 265 3.86 7.96 22.56
N LEU A 266 2.62 7.49 22.49
CA LEU A 266 1.51 8.22 21.88
C LEU A 266 0.75 9.04 22.93
N GLN A 267 0.53 10.32 22.66
CA GLN A 267 -0.25 11.21 23.54
C GLN A 267 -1.74 11.23 23.13
N GLY A 268 -2.64 11.15 24.12
CA GLY A 268 -4.09 11.29 23.93
C GLY A 268 -4.88 9.97 23.92
N GLN A 269 -6.09 10.00 23.34
CA GLN A 269 -7.12 8.94 23.47
C GLN A 269 -7.23 7.96 22.27
N ARG A 270 -6.23 7.96 21.37
CA ARG A 270 -6.12 7.05 20.23
C ARG A 270 -4.99 6.03 20.46
N GLY A 271 -5.13 4.81 19.93
CA GLY A 271 -4.12 3.75 20.07
C GLY A 271 -3.06 3.71 18.95
N THR A 272 -3.33 4.40 17.84
CA THR A 272 -2.61 4.26 16.58
C THR A 272 -1.91 5.57 16.19
N HIS A 273 -0.63 5.47 15.79
CA HIS A 273 0.15 6.59 15.29
C HIS A 273 -0.30 7.00 13.89
N ILE A 274 -0.13 8.28 13.55
CA ILE A 274 -0.36 8.77 12.17
C ILE A 274 0.98 9.19 11.58
N MET A 275 1.33 8.55 10.46
CA MET A 275 2.50 8.87 9.67
C MET A 275 2.09 9.66 8.43
N VAL A 276 2.80 10.74 8.13
CA VAL A 276 2.57 11.56 6.94
C VAL A 276 3.81 11.57 6.06
N THR A 277 3.65 11.29 4.76
CA THR A 277 4.73 11.42 3.79
C THR A 277 4.95 12.90 3.45
N VAL A 278 6.21 13.36 3.42
CA VAL A 278 6.61 14.74 3.11
C VAL A 278 7.84 14.80 2.22
N GLY A 279 8.01 15.91 1.51
CA GLY A 279 9.14 16.24 0.64
C GLY A 279 9.31 17.76 0.48
N GLN A 280 9.67 18.21 -0.73
CA GLN A 280 10.00 19.60 -1.04
C GLN A 280 8.95 20.63 -0.59
N GLU A 281 7.67 20.28 -0.61
CA GLU A 281 6.55 21.13 -0.17
C GLU A 281 6.58 21.49 1.33
N VAL A 282 7.48 20.90 2.12
CA VAL A 282 7.80 21.33 3.51
C VAL A 282 8.89 22.41 3.54
N VAL A 283 9.81 22.43 2.56
CA VAL A 283 10.83 23.48 2.42
C VAL A 283 10.19 24.79 1.92
N GLU A 284 9.22 24.68 1.02
CA GLU A 284 8.48 25.80 0.41
C GLU A 284 7.51 26.50 1.38
N ASN A 285 7.17 25.88 2.52
CA ASN A 285 6.20 26.41 3.49
C ASN A 285 6.57 26.08 4.95
N ASP A 286 7.07 27.08 5.67
CA ASP A 286 7.47 27.00 7.08
C ASP A 286 6.35 26.59 8.05
N THR A 287 5.07 26.82 7.71
CA THR A 287 3.95 26.43 8.60
C THR A 287 3.48 24.99 8.39
N HIS A 288 3.85 24.35 7.26
CA HIS A 288 3.25 23.09 6.81
C HIS A 288 3.41 21.95 7.83
N VAL A 289 4.60 21.83 8.43
CA VAL A 289 4.89 20.83 9.47
C VAL A 289 4.10 21.10 10.75
N ALA A 290 4.02 22.36 11.19
CA ALA A 290 3.29 22.72 12.41
C ALA A 290 1.80 22.36 12.29
N VAL A 291 1.16 22.71 11.17
CA VAL A 291 -0.24 22.35 10.86
C VAL A 291 -0.47 20.84 10.89
N LEU A 292 0.48 20.02 10.43
CA LEU A 292 0.37 18.55 10.47
C LEU A 292 0.51 17.98 11.89
N ILE A 293 1.39 18.54 12.72
CA ILE A 293 1.53 18.19 14.15
C ILE A 293 0.31 18.65 14.97
N GLU A 294 -0.30 19.77 14.58
CA GLU A 294 -1.56 20.26 15.17
C GLU A 294 -2.74 19.35 14.83
N ALA A 295 -2.90 19.00 13.55
CA ALA A 295 -3.91 18.05 13.07
C ALA A 295 -3.77 16.64 13.69
N GLY A 296 -2.55 16.23 14.07
CA GLY A 296 -2.29 15.02 14.86
C GLY A 296 -1.36 13.98 14.23
N ALA A 297 -0.55 14.37 13.22
CA ALA A 297 0.56 13.55 12.77
C ALA A 297 1.59 13.36 13.91
N THR A 298 2.19 12.18 13.96
CA THR A 298 3.20 11.80 14.98
C THR A 298 4.49 11.25 14.38
N ILE A 299 4.48 10.91 13.10
CA ILE A 299 5.67 10.44 12.38
C ILE A 299 5.70 11.11 11.01
N PHE A 300 6.87 11.60 10.59
CA PHE A 300 7.11 12.17 9.27
C PHE A 300 7.94 11.18 8.45
N ARG A 301 7.44 10.78 7.28
CA ARG A 301 8.15 9.91 6.33
C ARG A 301 8.76 10.75 5.23
N ILE A 302 10.07 10.67 5.07
CA ILE A 302 10.82 11.14 3.91
C ILE A 302 11.07 9.94 3.00
N ASN A 303 10.87 10.08 1.69
CA ASN A 303 11.12 9.03 0.70
C ASN A 303 12.42 9.34 -0.07
N CYS A 304 13.47 8.57 0.17
CA CYS A 304 14.82 8.77 -0.37
C CYS A 304 14.93 8.47 -1.88
N ALA A 305 13.89 7.92 -2.51
CA ALA A 305 13.76 7.90 -3.97
C ALA A 305 13.60 9.32 -4.59
N HIS A 306 13.37 10.35 -3.78
CA HIS A 306 13.20 11.74 -4.22
C HIS A 306 13.94 12.73 -3.31
N GLY A 307 14.40 13.85 -3.89
CA GLY A 307 15.18 14.87 -3.17
C GLY A 307 16.66 14.46 -2.99
N ASN A 308 17.32 15.11 -2.04
CA ASN A 308 18.74 14.94 -1.73
C ASN A 308 18.99 15.21 -0.22
N PRO A 309 20.21 14.97 0.31
CA PRO A 309 20.53 15.18 1.72
C PRO A 309 20.22 16.59 2.25
N ASP A 310 20.39 17.65 1.45
CA ASP A 310 20.10 19.03 1.88
C ASP A 310 18.60 19.23 2.16
N ILE A 311 17.75 18.77 1.23
CA ILE A 311 16.29 18.79 1.35
C ILE A 311 15.85 17.94 2.54
N TRP A 312 16.41 16.73 2.69
CA TRP A 312 16.07 15.84 3.80
C TRP A 312 16.47 16.44 5.16
N ASN A 313 17.65 17.06 5.26
CA ASN A 313 18.11 17.75 6.46
C ASN A 313 17.20 18.91 6.84
N GLU A 314 16.79 19.74 5.88
CA GLU A 314 15.88 20.87 6.12
C GLU A 314 14.49 20.42 6.58
N ILE A 315 13.95 19.33 6.01
CA ILE A 315 12.71 18.70 6.49
C ILE A 315 12.88 18.22 7.95
N ILE A 316 13.97 17.51 8.25
CA ILE A 316 14.27 17.00 9.60
C ILE A 316 14.41 18.12 10.61
N ARG A 317 15.08 19.23 10.23
CA ARG A 317 15.23 20.44 11.06
C ARG A 317 13.86 21.09 11.33
N ARG A 318 12.99 21.18 10.32
CA ARG A 318 11.61 21.70 10.47
C ARG A 318 10.78 20.80 11.40
N VAL A 319 10.81 19.47 11.21
CA VAL A 319 10.12 18.50 12.09
C VAL A 319 10.58 18.61 13.54
N LYS A 320 11.90 18.60 13.79
CA LYS A 320 12.46 18.71 15.14
C LYS A 320 12.11 20.07 15.79
N LYS A 321 12.20 21.19 15.06
CA LYS A 321 11.79 22.52 15.55
C LYS A 321 10.30 22.59 15.90
N SER A 322 9.40 22.18 15.00
CA SER A 322 7.96 22.25 15.24
C SER A 322 7.50 21.28 16.33
N SER A 323 8.12 20.09 16.43
CA SER A 323 7.85 19.13 17.50
C SER A 323 8.20 19.69 18.89
N GLN A 324 9.32 20.41 19.01
CA GLN A 324 9.72 21.11 20.23
C GLN A 324 8.78 22.28 20.56
N VAL A 325 8.51 23.17 19.60
CA VAL A 325 7.68 24.37 19.80
C VAL A 325 6.22 24.04 20.17
N LEU A 326 5.69 22.90 19.72
CA LEU A 326 4.33 22.45 20.01
C LEU A 326 4.24 21.43 21.16
N GLU A 327 5.35 21.14 21.85
CA GLU A 327 5.47 20.12 22.93
C GLU A 327 4.91 18.72 22.57
N LYS A 328 4.91 18.39 21.26
CA LYS A 328 4.34 17.18 20.68
C LYS A 328 5.45 16.34 20.06
N PRO A 329 5.96 15.29 20.74
CA PRO A 329 7.03 14.44 20.23
C PRO A 329 6.65 13.79 18.89
N CYS A 330 7.47 14.02 17.87
CA CYS A 330 7.33 13.43 16.54
C CYS A 330 8.61 12.70 16.14
N ARG A 331 8.49 11.57 15.43
CA ARG A 331 9.62 10.83 14.86
C ARG A 331 9.78 11.05 13.36
N VAL A 332 10.96 10.78 12.83
CA VAL A 332 11.27 10.72 11.40
C VAL A 332 11.55 9.29 10.97
N LEU A 333 10.82 8.83 9.95
CA LEU A 333 11.17 7.67 9.12
C LEU A 333 11.83 8.17 7.83
N MET A 334 12.98 7.63 7.47
CA MET A 334 13.53 7.78 6.11
C MET A 334 13.44 6.45 5.38
N ASP A 335 12.69 6.44 4.28
CA ASP A 335 12.39 5.25 3.49
C ASP A 335 13.37 5.16 2.31
N LEU A 336 14.24 4.13 2.30
CA LEU A 336 15.25 3.91 1.27
C LEU A 336 14.59 3.60 -0.08
N ALA A 337 15.27 3.91 -1.18
CA ALA A 337 14.68 3.81 -2.51
C ALA A 337 14.44 2.36 -2.93
N GLY A 338 15.40 1.48 -2.62
CA GLY A 338 15.42 0.09 -3.06
C GLY A 338 15.54 -0.06 -4.58
N PRO A 339 15.53 -1.30 -5.09
CA PRO A 339 15.76 -1.61 -6.50
C PRO A 339 14.52 -1.38 -7.39
N LYS A 340 13.64 -0.42 -7.06
CA LYS A 340 12.34 -0.25 -7.75
C LYS A 340 12.52 0.15 -9.23
N LEU A 341 12.11 -0.73 -10.14
CA LEU A 341 12.08 -0.46 -11.58
C LEU A 341 11.13 0.70 -11.91
N ARG A 342 11.57 1.56 -12.84
CA ARG A 342 10.78 2.68 -13.35
C ARG A 342 10.90 2.85 -14.85
N THR A 343 9.94 3.53 -15.47
CA THR A 343 10.13 4.12 -16.79
C THR A 343 11.17 5.23 -16.72
N GLY A 344 12.00 5.36 -17.76
CA GLY A 344 12.97 6.44 -17.87
C GLY A 344 12.32 7.79 -18.15
N LYS A 345 13.15 8.84 -18.29
CA LYS A 345 12.68 10.20 -18.55
C LYS A 345 12.32 10.39 -20.02
N LEU A 346 11.06 10.75 -20.29
CA LEU A 346 10.64 11.22 -21.61
C LEU A 346 11.19 12.64 -21.85
N LYS A 347 11.66 12.92 -23.08
CA LYS A 347 12.12 14.26 -23.49
C LYS A 347 11.04 15.31 -23.16
N ALA A 348 11.44 16.47 -22.64
CA ALA A 348 10.52 17.52 -22.18
C ALA A 348 9.48 17.91 -23.25
N GLY A 349 8.24 18.16 -22.83
CA GLY A 349 7.19 18.69 -23.71
C GLY A 349 7.29 20.21 -23.86
N PRO A 350 6.46 20.81 -24.73
CA PRO A 350 6.48 22.25 -24.96
C PRO A 350 6.12 23.01 -23.67
N CYS A 351 6.77 24.15 -23.43
CA CYS A 351 6.57 25.03 -22.27
C CYS A 351 5.27 25.83 -22.40
N VAL A 352 4.12 25.13 -22.42
CA VAL A 352 2.79 25.68 -22.69
C VAL A 352 1.80 25.25 -21.63
N LEU A 353 1.34 26.20 -20.82
CA LEU A 353 0.40 26.02 -19.72
C LEU A 353 -1.04 26.29 -20.17
N LYS A 354 -1.94 25.36 -19.87
CA LYS A 354 -3.35 25.42 -20.30
C LYS A 354 -4.25 25.99 -19.21
N ILE A 355 -4.67 27.25 -19.38
CA ILE A 355 -5.75 27.87 -18.60
C ILE A 355 -7.09 27.37 -19.15
N SER A 356 -7.96 26.79 -18.30
CA SER A 356 -9.25 26.26 -18.76
C SER A 356 -10.39 26.56 -17.78
N PRO A 357 -11.41 27.37 -18.15
CA PRO A 357 -12.59 27.59 -17.32
C PRO A 357 -13.43 26.30 -17.20
N LYS A 358 -14.19 26.19 -16.10
CA LYS A 358 -15.14 25.09 -15.86
C LYS A 358 -16.43 25.35 -16.64
N LYS A 359 -16.93 24.32 -17.31
CA LYS A 359 -18.05 24.39 -18.26
C LYS A 359 -19.13 23.36 -17.95
N ASN A 360 -20.37 23.65 -18.32
CA ASN A 360 -21.47 22.69 -18.28
C ASN A 360 -21.46 21.77 -19.52
N ALA A 361 -22.40 20.83 -19.58
CA ALA A 361 -22.51 19.85 -20.66
C ALA A 361 -22.65 20.49 -22.07
N VAL A 362 -23.31 21.65 -22.18
CA VAL A 362 -23.46 22.41 -23.44
C VAL A 362 -22.28 23.36 -23.72
N GLY A 363 -21.22 23.31 -22.91
CA GLY A 363 -19.98 24.06 -23.13
C GLY A 363 -19.98 25.52 -22.67
N SER A 364 -21.07 26.00 -22.07
CA SER A 364 -21.15 27.31 -21.42
C SER A 364 -20.32 27.35 -20.14
N VAL A 365 -19.71 28.50 -19.84
CA VAL A 365 -18.83 28.65 -18.67
C VAL A 365 -19.67 28.79 -17.39
N ILE A 366 -19.46 27.88 -16.43
CA ILE A 366 -20.04 27.96 -15.08
C ILE A 366 -19.11 28.80 -14.19
N CYS A 367 -17.81 28.49 -14.21
CA CYS A 367 -16.80 29.22 -13.46
C CYS A 367 -15.66 29.59 -14.42
N PRO A 368 -15.24 30.87 -14.49
CA PRO A 368 -13.99 31.20 -15.15
C PRO A 368 -12.82 30.51 -14.45
N ALA A 369 -11.72 30.30 -15.16
CA ALA A 369 -10.48 29.88 -14.51
C ALA A 369 -9.96 31.03 -13.65
N LYS A 370 -9.47 30.74 -12.45
CA LYS A 370 -8.76 31.69 -11.58
C LYS A 370 -7.26 31.59 -11.82
N ILE A 371 -6.59 32.73 -12.00
CA ILE A 371 -5.17 32.82 -12.30
C ILE A 371 -4.52 33.73 -11.26
N TRP A 372 -3.41 33.30 -10.69
CA TRP A 372 -2.53 34.14 -9.89
C TRP A 372 -1.48 34.75 -10.81
N LEU A 373 -1.40 36.08 -10.85
CA LEU A 373 -0.34 36.84 -11.52
C LEU A 373 0.60 37.38 -10.45
N SER A 374 1.89 37.11 -10.55
CA SER A 374 2.88 37.62 -9.60
C SER A 374 4.25 37.84 -10.26
N PRO A 375 5.14 38.67 -9.67
CA PRO A 375 6.53 38.75 -10.13
C PRO A 375 7.28 37.42 -9.91
N GLN A 376 8.47 37.31 -10.47
CA GLN A 376 9.42 36.24 -10.13
C GLN A 376 9.80 36.34 -8.64
N GLY A 377 10.02 35.21 -7.97
CA GLY A 377 10.39 35.17 -6.54
C GLY A 377 9.27 35.53 -5.54
N ALA A 378 8.03 35.73 -6.02
CA ALA A 378 6.86 36.14 -5.24
C ALA A 378 6.51 35.31 -3.98
N GLY A 379 6.94 34.06 -3.93
CA GLY A 379 6.37 33.05 -3.04
C GLY A 379 4.96 32.60 -3.49
N PRO A 380 4.31 31.71 -2.73
CA PRO A 380 2.97 31.21 -3.02
C PRO A 380 1.88 32.29 -2.83
N PRO A 381 0.68 32.11 -3.43
CA PRO A 381 -0.48 32.95 -3.12
C PRO A 381 -0.88 32.84 -1.63
N PRO A 382 -1.56 33.86 -1.06
CA PRO A 382 -2.06 33.81 0.32
C PRO A 382 -2.94 32.57 0.56
N PRO A 383 -2.92 31.93 1.76
CA PRO A 383 -3.58 30.62 1.97
C PRO A 383 -5.09 30.55 1.68
N HIS A 384 -5.80 31.69 1.75
CA HIS A 384 -7.22 31.79 1.43
C HIS A 384 -7.51 31.94 -0.09
N VAL A 385 -6.48 32.09 -0.92
CA VAL A 385 -6.57 32.22 -2.38
C VAL A 385 -6.20 30.90 -3.04
N SER A 386 -7.20 30.19 -3.56
CA SER A 386 -7.00 29.03 -4.45
C SER A 386 -7.17 29.44 -5.92
N PRO A 387 -6.08 29.70 -6.66
CA PRO A 387 -6.11 29.81 -8.12
C PRO A 387 -6.17 28.40 -8.77
N ASP A 388 -6.62 28.34 -10.02
CA ASP A 388 -6.48 27.15 -10.87
C ASP A 388 -5.09 27.11 -11.56
N VAL A 389 -4.44 28.28 -11.74
CA VAL A 389 -3.16 28.46 -12.45
C VAL A 389 -2.33 29.57 -11.78
N ILE A 390 -1.01 29.41 -11.72
CA ILE A 390 -0.05 30.49 -11.39
C ILE A 390 0.70 30.89 -12.67
N LEU A 391 0.90 32.20 -12.88
CA LEU A 391 1.77 32.76 -13.91
C LEU A 391 2.73 33.76 -13.29
N HIS A 392 4.04 33.57 -13.51
CA HIS A 392 5.03 34.59 -13.23
C HIS A 392 5.10 35.58 -14.38
N VAL A 393 5.22 36.87 -14.06
CA VAL A 393 5.20 37.97 -15.03
C VAL A 393 6.40 38.88 -14.81
N ASP A 394 7.22 39.03 -15.84
CA ASP A 394 8.21 40.10 -15.94
C ASP A 394 7.56 41.39 -16.47
N GLY A 395 8.10 42.54 -16.09
CA GLY A 395 7.50 43.86 -16.29
C GLY A 395 7.01 44.45 -14.96
N GLN A 396 7.95 44.86 -14.10
CA GLN A 396 7.64 45.46 -12.80
C GLN A 396 6.78 46.75 -12.92
N GLU A 397 6.96 47.53 -14.00
CA GLU A 397 6.13 48.70 -14.33
C GLU A 397 4.68 48.34 -14.75
N PHE A 398 4.48 47.14 -15.31
CA PHE A 398 3.14 46.63 -15.65
C PHE A 398 2.43 46.13 -14.38
N LEU A 399 3.13 45.40 -13.51
CA LEU A 399 2.60 44.95 -12.22
C LEU A 399 2.31 46.10 -11.25
N SER A 400 3.08 47.19 -11.27
CA SER A 400 2.83 48.36 -10.39
C SER A 400 1.69 49.26 -10.85
N LYS A 401 1.25 49.15 -12.12
CA LYS A 401 0.12 49.89 -12.69
C LYS A 401 -1.22 49.14 -12.65
N LEU A 402 -1.20 47.83 -12.39
CA LEU A 402 -2.39 46.98 -12.40
C LEU A 402 -3.30 47.28 -11.21
N GLU A 403 -4.58 47.51 -11.49
CA GLU A 403 -5.62 47.70 -10.48
C GLU A 403 -6.74 46.65 -10.58
N VAL A 404 -7.61 46.64 -9.57
CA VAL A 404 -8.82 45.80 -9.60
C VAL A 404 -9.74 46.25 -10.74
N ASP A 405 -10.42 45.29 -11.37
CA ASP A 405 -11.23 45.44 -12.58
C ASP A 405 -10.50 45.76 -13.89
N ASP A 406 -9.16 45.86 -13.91
CA ASP A 406 -8.42 46.01 -15.16
C ASP A 406 -8.54 44.78 -16.10
N SER A 407 -8.50 45.07 -17.41
CA SER A 407 -8.54 44.09 -18.51
C SER A 407 -7.15 43.94 -19.12
N VAL A 408 -6.51 42.78 -18.86
CA VAL A 408 -5.23 42.38 -19.45
C VAL A 408 -5.50 41.50 -20.66
N ARG A 409 -5.17 41.99 -21.86
CA ARG A 409 -5.37 41.24 -23.12
C ARG A 409 -4.06 40.65 -23.61
N PHE A 410 -4.13 39.44 -24.16
CA PHE A 410 -2.96 38.70 -24.67
C PHE A 410 -3.32 37.83 -25.87
N CYS A 411 -2.31 37.40 -26.62
CA CYS A 411 -2.46 36.35 -27.63
C CYS A 411 -2.10 35.01 -27.01
N ASP A 412 -2.95 33.99 -27.14
CA ASP A 412 -2.58 32.63 -26.72
C ASP A 412 -1.68 31.94 -27.77
N ALA A 413 -0.93 30.90 -27.36
CA ALA A 413 0.04 30.15 -28.16
C ALA A 413 -0.55 29.42 -29.40
N ARG A 414 -1.82 29.69 -29.75
CA ARG A 414 -2.52 29.23 -30.96
C ARG A 414 -3.01 30.42 -31.80
N GLY A 415 -2.45 31.61 -31.58
CA GLY A 415 -2.83 32.87 -32.24
C GLY A 415 -4.15 33.48 -31.77
N LYS A 416 -4.79 32.96 -30.72
CA LYS A 416 -6.17 33.36 -30.36
C LYS A 416 -6.18 34.41 -29.24
N GLN A 417 -6.79 35.56 -29.51
CA GLN A 417 -6.91 36.66 -28.53
C GLN A 417 -7.68 36.26 -27.27
N ARG A 418 -7.14 36.66 -26.11
CA ARG A 418 -7.62 36.35 -24.76
C ARG A 418 -7.57 37.57 -23.85
N GLU A 419 -8.19 37.42 -22.69
CA GLU A 419 -8.44 38.46 -21.72
C GLU A 419 -8.44 37.84 -20.32
N LEU A 420 -7.78 38.53 -19.39
CA LEU A 420 -7.86 38.31 -17.95
C LEU A 420 -8.49 39.57 -17.34
N ARG A 421 -9.46 39.42 -16.42
CA ARG A 421 -9.96 40.53 -15.58
C ARG A 421 -9.41 40.39 -14.17
N ILE A 422 -8.84 41.47 -13.61
CA ILE A 422 -8.34 41.47 -12.23
C ILE A 422 -9.52 41.50 -11.25
N LEU A 423 -9.52 40.58 -10.28
CA LEU A 423 -10.54 40.46 -9.23
C LEU A 423 -10.10 41.05 -7.89
N SER A 424 -8.84 40.86 -7.52
CA SER A 424 -8.27 41.36 -6.26
C SER A 424 -6.74 41.43 -6.31
N LYS A 425 -6.16 42.28 -5.47
CA LYS A 425 -4.71 42.45 -5.30
C LYS A 425 -4.31 42.28 -3.84
N TYR A 426 -3.13 41.71 -3.60
CA TYR A 426 -2.62 41.35 -2.27
C TYR A 426 -1.15 41.72 -2.14
N ALA A 427 -0.75 42.23 -0.97
CA ALA A 427 0.65 42.38 -0.62
C ALA A 427 1.30 40.98 -0.45
N ILE A 428 2.50 40.82 -0.99
CA ILE A 428 3.32 39.60 -0.94
C ILE A 428 4.80 39.98 -0.70
N PHE A 429 5.64 39.00 -0.38
CA PHE A 429 7.02 39.25 0.05
C PHE A 429 7.86 40.07 -0.95
N SER A 430 7.66 39.89 -2.26
CA SER A 430 8.36 40.64 -3.32
C SER A 430 7.46 41.63 -4.10
N GLY A 431 6.40 42.16 -3.47
CA GLY A 431 5.57 43.23 -4.05
C GLY A 431 4.06 42.98 -3.96
N VAL A 432 3.39 42.91 -5.12
CA VAL A 432 1.93 42.71 -5.22
C VAL A 432 1.63 41.50 -6.10
N GLY A 433 0.75 40.63 -5.61
CA GLY A 433 0.17 39.52 -6.37
C GLY A 433 -1.31 39.77 -6.67
N PHE A 434 -1.77 39.36 -7.84
CA PHE A 434 -3.12 39.64 -8.35
C PHE A 434 -3.86 38.34 -8.63
N LEU A 435 -5.10 38.25 -8.15
CA LEU A 435 -6.04 37.22 -8.59
C LEU A 435 -6.82 37.75 -9.80
N ALA A 436 -6.81 37.01 -10.90
CA ALA A 436 -7.51 37.33 -12.13
C ALA A 436 -8.43 36.18 -12.58
N GLU A 437 -9.43 36.48 -13.41
CA GLU A 437 -10.29 35.49 -14.04
C GLU A 437 -10.12 35.41 -15.56
N CYS A 438 -10.21 34.20 -16.15
CA CYS A 438 -10.26 34.00 -17.59
C CYS A 438 -11.47 33.15 -18.02
N ARG A 439 -12.32 33.73 -18.88
CA ARG A 439 -13.56 33.11 -19.39
C ARG A 439 -13.38 32.25 -20.65
N LYS A 440 -12.17 32.15 -21.22
CA LYS A 440 -11.90 31.41 -22.47
C LYS A 440 -10.65 30.56 -22.34
N THR A 441 -10.71 29.28 -22.72
CA THR A 441 -9.55 28.37 -22.65
C THR A 441 -8.35 28.93 -23.41
N ALA A 442 -7.25 29.17 -22.70
CA ALA A 442 -6.02 29.77 -23.21
C ALA A 442 -4.83 28.82 -23.02
N TYR A 443 -3.79 29.04 -23.81
CA TYR A 443 -2.55 28.30 -23.82
C TYR A 443 -1.45 29.36 -23.76
N VAL A 444 -0.64 29.35 -22.70
CA VAL A 444 0.30 30.41 -22.35
C VAL A 444 1.70 29.83 -22.29
N GLU A 445 2.65 30.51 -22.92
CA GLU A 445 4.06 30.12 -23.00
C GLU A 445 4.98 31.24 -22.49
N SER A 446 6.23 30.92 -22.15
CA SER A 446 7.23 31.94 -21.78
C SER A 446 7.42 32.91 -22.96
N GLY A 447 7.35 34.21 -22.69
CA GLY A 447 7.27 35.27 -23.70
C GLY A 447 5.84 35.72 -24.07
N THR A 448 4.78 35.11 -23.52
CA THR A 448 3.40 35.54 -23.79
C THR A 448 3.20 37.00 -23.36
N VAL A 449 2.91 37.87 -24.34
CA VAL A 449 2.81 39.32 -24.13
C VAL A 449 1.44 39.70 -23.55
N LEU A 450 1.43 40.10 -22.27
CA LEU A 450 0.29 40.66 -21.57
C LEU A 450 0.22 42.18 -21.82
N ARG A 451 -0.97 42.70 -22.17
CA ARG A 451 -1.16 44.12 -22.53
C ARG A 451 -2.35 44.73 -21.81
N MET A 452 -2.09 45.75 -21.00
CA MET A 452 -3.11 46.57 -20.33
C MET A 452 -3.24 47.93 -21.05
N LYS A 453 -4.45 48.48 -21.15
CA LYS A 453 -4.72 49.73 -21.91
C LYS A 453 -4.75 50.94 -20.97
N GLU A 454 -3.79 51.85 -21.12
CA GLU A 454 -3.71 53.07 -20.32
C GLU A 454 -4.68 54.16 -20.80
N LYS A 455 -4.97 55.12 -19.91
CA LYS A 455 -5.60 56.40 -20.27
C LYS A 455 -4.65 57.14 -21.25
N ARG A 456 -5.20 57.71 -22.33
CA ARG A 456 -4.48 58.31 -23.49
C ARG A 456 -3.76 57.33 -24.46
N ARG A 457 -4.38 56.19 -24.80
CA ARG A 457 -3.97 55.26 -25.89
C ARG A 457 -2.60 54.56 -25.74
N LYS A 458 -1.86 54.78 -24.65
CA LYS A 458 -0.67 53.99 -24.30
C LYS A 458 -1.08 52.58 -23.84
N TYR A 459 -0.10 51.68 -23.79
CA TYR A 459 -0.26 50.31 -23.27
C TYR A 459 0.89 49.98 -22.33
N SER A 460 0.56 49.47 -21.14
CA SER A 460 1.52 48.83 -20.25
C SER A 460 1.69 47.37 -20.70
N VAL A 461 2.92 46.85 -20.67
CA VAL A 461 3.25 45.51 -21.18
C VAL A 461 4.01 44.70 -20.13
N GLY A 462 3.56 43.47 -19.91
CA GLY A 462 4.29 42.45 -19.15
C GLY A 462 4.48 41.20 -20.01
N PHE A 463 5.43 40.35 -19.62
CA PHE A 463 5.75 39.10 -20.30
C PHE A 463 5.59 37.94 -19.33
N VAL A 464 4.83 36.91 -19.69
CA VAL A 464 4.81 35.69 -18.89
C VAL A 464 6.17 35.02 -18.97
N ILE A 465 6.71 34.60 -17.82
CA ILE A 465 7.99 33.90 -17.68
C ILE A 465 7.80 32.57 -16.93
N ASP A 466 8.87 31.77 -16.88
CA ASP A 466 8.97 30.53 -16.10
C ASP A 466 7.82 29.52 -16.31
N VAL A 467 7.24 29.48 -17.52
CA VAL A 467 6.24 28.46 -17.86
C VAL A 467 6.92 27.10 -17.93
N PRO A 468 6.54 26.11 -17.10
CA PRO A 468 7.19 24.82 -17.07
C PRO A 468 6.88 23.98 -18.34
N PRO A 469 7.79 23.08 -18.75
CA PRO A 469 7.52 22.13 -19.83
C PRO A 469 6.34 21.23 -19.48
N ALA A 470 5.43 21.03 -20.44
CA ALA A 470 4.34 20.07 -20.27
C ALA A 470 4.91 18.64 -20.16
N GLU A 471 4.38 17.83 -19.24
CA GLU A 471 4.73 16.41 -19.15
C GLU A 471 4.39 15.68 -20.48
N LYS A 472 5.41 15.13 -21.15
CA LYS A 472 5.15 14.12 -22.19
C LYS A 472 4.66 12.83 -21.54
N PHE A 473 3.83 12.12 -22.29
CA PHE A 473 3.31 10.81 -21.93
C PHE A 473 3.06 10.02 -23.20
N VAL A 474 3.31 8.72 -23.15
CA VAL A 474 2.81 7.74 -24.12
C VAL A 474 1.35 7.44 -23.77
N ARG A 475 0.47 7.25 -24.76
CA ARG A 475 -0.95 6.90 -24.51
C ARG A 475 -1.24 5.49 -24.98
N LEU A 476 -1.42 4.58 -24.03
CA LEU A 476 -1.58 3.16 -24.27
C LEU A 476 -3.03 2.70 -24.13
N ARG A 477 -3.46 1.82 -25.04
CA ARG A 477 -4.76 1.15 -25.13
C ARG A 477 -4.55 -0.36 -25.17
N VAL A 478 -5.60 -1.12 -24.87
CA VAL A 478 -5.59 -2.58 -25.05
C VAL A 478 -5.38 -2.91 -26.53
N GLY A 479 -4.42 -3.78 -26.82
CA GLY A 479 -3.99 -4.15 -28.18
C GLY A 479 -2.81 -3.34 -28.72
N ASP A 480 -2.41 -2.24 -28.07
CA ASP A 480 -1.20 -1.51 -28.46
C ASP A 480 0.06 -2.33 -28.15
N LEU A 481 1.11 -2.16 -28.96
CA LEU A 481 2.47 -2.57 -28.59
C LEU A 481 3.19 -1.40 -27.93
N LEU A 482 3.94 -1.71 -26.87
CA LEU A 482 4.88 -0.83 -26.18
C LEU A 482 6.27 -1.47 -26.25
N ILE A 483 7.27 -0.70 -26.69
CA ILE A 483 8.68 -1.10 -26.68
C ILE A 483 9.36 -0.42 -25.50
N LEU A 484 9.93 -1.23 -24.61
CA LEU A 484 10.84 -0.77 -23.56
C LEU A 484 12.27 -0.85 -24.10
N SER A 485 13.04 0.23 -23.99
CA SER A 485 14.46 0.28 -24.40
C SER A 485 15.40 0.40 -23.20
N ARG A 486 16.55 -0.28 -23.26
CA ARG A 486 17.54 -0.38 -22.16
C ARG A 486 18.26 0.94 -21.91
N ASP A 487 18.66 1.63 -22.97
CA ASP A 487 19.41 2.88 -22.91
C ASP A 487 18.60 4.05 -23.49
N SER A 488 18.83 5.25 -22.95
CA SER A 488 18.47 6.49 -23.62
C SER A 488 19.55 6.88 -24.62
N SER A 489 19.60 6.19 -25.77
CA SER A 489 20.27 6.73 -26.96
C SER A 489 19.48 7.98 -27.40
N ASP A 490 19.95 9.16 -26.97
CA ASP A 490 19.27 10.43 -27.28
C ASP A 490 19.20 10.70 -28.78
N GLU A 491 20.10 10.09 -29.54
CA GLU A 491 20.07 9.89 -31.00
C GLU A 491 19.24 8.65 -31.36
N LEU A 492 17.93 8.85 -31.55
CA LEU A 492 17.15 8.10 -32.53
C LEU A 492 16.65 9.12 -33.54
N ASP A 493 17.23 9.08 -34.75
CA ASP A 493 16.93 10.01 -35.82
C ASP A 493 15.44 10.05 -36.20
N GLU A 494 14.93 11.24 -36.50
CA GLU A 494 13.64 11.42 -37.19
C GLU A 494 13.69 10.95 -38.68
N SER A 495 14.79 10.30 -39.11
CA SER A 495 15.06 9.90 -40.51
C SER A 495 14.59 8.48 -40.86
N THR A 496 14.47 7.56 -39.89
CA THR A 496 14.06 6.16 -40.13
C THR A 496 12.54 6.01 -40.20
N SER A 497 11.96 6.62 -41.24
CA SER A 497 10.52 6.63 -41.53
C SER A 497 9.99 5.29 -42.09
N SER A 498 10.05 4.22 -41.28
CA SER A 498 9.56 2.88 -41.65
C SER A 498 8.43 2.37 -40.73
N SER A 499 7.19 2.76 -41.07
CA SER A 499 5.91 2.12 -40.69
C SER A 499 5.61 1.83 -39.21
N VAL A 500 4.47 2.37 -38.74
CA VAL A 500 3.90 2.28 -37.38
C VAL A 500 4.61 3.18 -36.36
N ASP A 501 3.85 4.13 -35.82
CA ASP A 501 4.23 5.06 -34.75
C ASP A 501 4.33 4.28 -33.42
N ALA A 502 5.46 3.60 -33.22
CA ALA A 502 5.63 2.62 -32.16
C ALA A 502 5.83 3.30 -30.80
N ASN A 503 4.91 3.05 -29.87
CA ASN A 503 5.03 3.52 -28.49
C ASN A 503 6.36 3.05 -27.87
N ARG A 504 7.27 3.98 -27.59
CA ARG A 504 8.61 3.71 -27.03
C ARG A 504 8.82 4.47 -25.72
N ILE A 505 9.44 3.82 -24.75
CA ILE A 505 9.93 4.44 -23.50
C ILE A 505 11.12 3.65 -22.97
N THR A 506 12.05 4.30 -22.26
CA THR A 506 13.17 3.61 -21.62
C THR A 506 12.78 3.01 -20.27
N CYS A 507 13.62 2.14 -19.70
CA CYS A 507 13.54 1.72 -18.29
C CYS A 507 14.77 2.22 -17.52
N SER A 508 14.63 2.47 -16.22
CA SER A 508 15.69 2.99 -15.35
C SER A 508 16.72 1.95 -14.89
N SER A 509 16.64 0.71 -15.37
CA SER A 509 17.56 -0.37 -14.98
C SER A 509 17.71 -1.43 -16.06
N GLY A 510 18.95 -1.88 -16.27
CA GLY A 510 19.27 -3.00 -17.17
C GLY A 510 18.70 -4.34 -16.71
N TYR A 511 18.50 -4.55 -15.39
CA TYR A 511 18.09 -5.84 -14.82
C TYR A 511 16.74 -6.35 -15.34
N LEU A 512 15.85 -5.46 -15.77
CA LEU A 512 14.58 -5.81 -16.42
C LEU A 512 14.82 -6.75 -17.62
N PHE A 513 15.75 -6.37 -18.50
CA PHE A 513 16.01 -7.03 -19.79
C PHE A 513 16.71 -8.38 -19.63
N ASP A 514 17.41 -8.61 -18.52
CA ASP A 514 18.08 -9.87 -18.21
C ASP A 514 17.18 -10.88 -17.46
N SER A 515 16.05 -10.41 -16.89
CA SER A 515 15.23 -11.21 -15.97
C SER A 515 13.89 -11.69 -16.55
N VAL A 516 13.34 -10.97 -17.53
CA VAL A 516 12.00 -11.24 -18.10
C VAL A 516 12.01 -12.22 -19.28
N ARG A 517 10.87 -12.88 -19.50
CA ARG A 517 10.69 -13.91 -20.53
C ARG A 517 9.44 -13.61 -21.38
N PRO A 518 9.38 -14.04 -22.65
CA PRO A 518 8.15 -14.00 -23.43
C PRO A 518 7.05 -14.82 -22.74
N GLY A 519 5.90 -14.20 -22.48
CA GLY A 519 4.81 -14.75 -21.67
C GLY A 519 4.64 -14.07 -20.30
N ASP A 520 5.69 -13.45 -19.75
CA ASP A 520 5.62 -12.82 -18.43
C ASP A 520 4.64 -11.62 -18.42
N PRO A 521 3.84 -11.46 -17.34
CA PRO A 521 3.01 -10.27 -17.14
C PRO A 521 3.85 -9.09 -16.67
N ILE A 522 3.52 -7.90 -17.16
CA ILE A 522 4.19 -6.64 -16.81
C ILE A 522 3.16 -5.53 -16.57
N ALA A 523 3.34 -4.76 -15.50
CA ALA A 523 2.45 -3.68 -15.11
C ALA A 523 3.19 -2.34 -14.99
N PHE A 524 2.47 -1.24 -15.19
CA PHE A 524 3.02 0.12 -15.17
C PHE A 524 2.11 1.10 -14.42
N ASP A 525 2.74 2.14 -13.85
CA ASP A 525 2.07 3.22 -13.10
C ASP A 525 1.11 2.63 -12.05
N ASP A 526 1.64 1.85 -11.11
CA ASP A 526 0.92 1.23 -9.99
C ASP A 526 -0.28 0.36 -10.44
N GLY A 527 -0.07 -0.50 -11.43
CA GLY A 527 -1.09 -1.42 -11.95
C GLY A 527 -2.16 -0.79 -12.86
N LYS A 528 -2.05 0.50 -13.21
CA LYS A 528 -3.03 1.21 -14.07
C LYS A 528 -2.92 0.87 -15.57
N ILE A 529 -1.86 0.16 -15.94
CA ILE A 529 -1.63 -0.43 -17.27
C ILE A 529 -1.04 -1.81 -17.06
N TRP A 530 -1.51 -2.82 -17.79
CA TRP A 530 -0.89 -4.14 -17.86
C TRP A 530 -0.61 -4.53 -19.31
N GLY A 531 0.40 -5.37 -19.49
CA GLY A 531 0.68 -6.07 -20.72
C GLY A 531 1.30 -7.44 -20.47
N VAL A 532 1.57 -8.14 -21.57
CA VAL A 532 2.30 -9.42 -21.59
C VAL A 532 3.47 -9.27 -22.53
N ILE A 533 4.65 -9.70 -22.09
CA ILE A 533 5.89 -9.63 -22.88
C ILE A 533 5.79 -10.60 -24.07
N LYS A 534 6.06 -10.11 -25.27
CA LYS A 534 5.96 -10.85 -26.54
C LYS A 534 7.32 -11.16 -27.17
N GLY A 535 8.32 -10.33 -26.91
CA GLY A 535 9.68 -10.52 -27.41
C GLY A 535 10.68 -9.84 -26.48
N ILE A 536 11.87 -10.43 -26.38
CA ILE A 536 12.99 -9.91 -25.60
C ILE A 536 14.24 -9.87 -26.48
N SER A 537 15.13 -8.93 -26.18
CA SER A 537 16.44 -8.77 -26.80
C SER A 537 17.38 -8.08 -25.82
N ILE A 538 18.68 -7.99 -26.15
CA ILE A 538 19.68 -7.40 -25.25
C ILE A 538 19.52 -5.89 -25.01
N SER A 539 18.65 -5.22 -25.78
CA SER A 539 18.40 -3.77 -25.72
C SER A 539 16.92 -3.38 -25.68
N GLU A 540 15.99 -4.27 -26.08
CA GLU A 540 14.55 -4.00 -26.15
C GLU A 540 13.68 -5.15 -25.61
N VAL A 541 12.61 -4.79 -24.90
CA VAL A 541 11.52 -5.70 -24.48
C VAL A 541 10.22 -5.21 -25.10
N ILE A 542 9.55 -6.08 -25.87
CA ILE A 542 8.30 -5.78 -26.57
C ILE A 542 7.12 -6.29 -25.73
N VAL A 543 6.23 -5.37 -25.36
CA VAL A 543 5.06 -5.62 -24.51
C VAL A 543 3.78 -5.42 -25.33
N SER A 544 2.86 -6.38 -25.28
CA SER A 544 1.49 -6.22 -25.78
C SER A 544 0.58 -5.79 -24.65
N ILE A 545 -0.04 -4.61 -24.75
CA ILE A 545 -0.90 -4.06 -23.69
C ILE A 545 -2.23 -4.83 -23.63
N THR A 546 -2.52 -5.37 -22.45
CA THR A 546 -3.72 -6.19 -22.15
C THR A 546 -4.73 -5.44 -21.29
N HIS A 547 -4.29 -4.47 -20.48
CA HIS A 547 -5.18 -3.60 -19.69
C HIS A 547 -4.78 -2.13 -19.82
N ALA A 548 -5.76 -1.28 -20.12
CA ALA A 548 -5.67 0.17 -20.03
C ALA A 548 -7.10 0.75 -19.93
N GLY A 549 -7.24 1.99 -19.45
CA GLY A 549 -8.53 2.66 -19.37
C GLY A 549 -9.18 2.86 -20.76
N PRO A 550 -10.53 2.96 -20.86
CA PRO A 550 -11.26 2.87 -22.14
C PRO A 550 -11.01 4.01 -23.13
N ARG A 551 -10.29 5.07 -22.74
CA ARG A 551 -9.83 6.16 -23.64
C ARG A 551 -8.29 6.17 -23.80
N GLY A 552 -7.63 5.09 -23.41
CA GLY A 552 -6.18 4.95 -23.25
C GLY A 552 -5.65 5.63 -21.99
N THR A 553 -4.86 4.90 -21.21
CA THR A 553 -4.12 5.41 -20.02
C THR A 553 -2.89 6.19 -20.48
N LYS A 554 -2.42 7.13 -19.65
CA LYS A 554 -1.14 7.83 -19.88
C LYS A 554 0.00 7.11 -19.15
N LEU A 555 1.06 6.73 -19.85
CA LEU A 555 2.33 6.33 -19.25
C LEU A 555 3.32 7.49 -19.35
N GLY A 556 3.81 7.99 -18.20
CA GLY A 556 4.74 9.11 -18.12
C GLY A 556 6.18 8.68 -17.81
N SER A 557 7.03 9.67 -17.53
CA SER A 557 8.36 9.47 -16.95
C SER A 557 8.29 8.90 -15.52
N GLU A 558 9.33 8.17 -15.12
CA GLU A 558 9.62 7.76 -13.72
C GLU A 558 8.50 6.97 -13.02
N LYS A 559 7.58 6.38 -13.81
CA LYS A 559 6.47 5.54 -13.33
C LYS A 559 6.96 4.17 -12.94
N SER A 560 6.36 3.59 -11.91
CA SER A 560 6.58 2.20 -11.48
C SER A 560 6.46 1.21 -12.63
N VAL A 561 7.34 0.22 -12.63
CA VAL A 561 7.28 -0.99 -13.46
C VAL A 561 7.33 -2.19 -12.52
N ASN A 562 6.43 -3.16 -12.74
CA ASN A 562 6.27 -4.35 -11.91
C ASN A 562 6.16 -5.58 -12.83
N ILE A 563 6.75 -6.72 -12.44
CA ILE A 563 6.82 -7.95 -13.26
C ILE A 563 6.63 -9.20 -12.38
N PRO A 564 5.39 -9.46 -11.92
CA PRO A 564 5.12 -10.29 -10.73
C PRO A 564 5.52 -11.76 -10.77
N GLU A 565 5.76 -12.33 -11.95
CA GLU A 565 6.16 -13.74 -12.12
C GLU A 565 7.61 -13.90 -12.61
N SER A 566 8.34 -12.79 -12.83
CA SER A 566 9.72 -12.81 -13.31
C SER A 566 10.70 -12.91 -12.14
N GLN A 567 11.57 -13.93 -12.12
CA GLN A 567 12.58 -14.12 -11.08
C GLN A 567 13.77 -13.15 -11.24
N ILE A 568 13.65 -11.94 -10.69
CA ILE A 568 14.70 -10.91 -10.75
C ILE A 568 15.75 -11.13 -9.66
N ARG A 569 17.03 -11.08 -10.03
CA ARG A 569 18.15 -10.99 -9.08
C ARG A 569 18.54 -9.55 -8.79
N TYR A 570 17.67 -8.80 -8.11
CA TYR A 570 18.08 -7.50 -7.57
C TYR A 570 19.14 -7.67 -6.48
N GLU A 571 20.08 -6.72 -6.43
CA GLU A 571 20.84 -6.39 -5.21
C GLU A 571 19.89 -5.64 -4.26
N GLY A 572 19.53 -6.25 -3.12
CA GLY A 572 18.44 -5.77 -2.26
C GLY A 572 18.65 -4.37 -1.67
N LEU A 573 19.80 -4.12 -1.04
CA LEU A 573 20.28 -2.77 -0.77
C LEU A 573 21.15 -2.33 -1.95
N THR A 574 20.68 -1.36 -2.73
CA THR A 574 21.46 -0.83 -3.85
C THR A 574 22.65 0.01 -3.36
N SER A 575 23.62 0.28 -4.23
CA SER A 575 24.74 1.19 -3.90
C SER A 575 24.26 2.58 -3.45
N LYS A 576 23.12 3.05 -3.97
CA LYS A 576 22.48 4.30 -3.51
C LYS A 576 21.92 4.16 -2.10
N ASP A 577 21.21 3.07 -1.80
CA ASP A 577 20.64 2.84 -0.48
C ASP A 577 21.73 2.74 0.61
N ILE A 578 22.90 2.18 0.28
CA ILE A 578 24.06 2.13 1.18
C ILE A 578 24.63 3.54 1.46
N MET A 579 24.71 4.41 0.45
CA MET A 579 25.14 5.81 0.63
C MET A 579 24.10 6.64 1.39
N ASP A 580 22.81 6.48 1.08
CA ASP A 580 21.72 7.14 1.81
C ASP A 580 21.71 6.69 3.28
N LEU A 581 22.00 5.42 3.56
CA LEU A 581 22.02 4.86 4.92
C LEU A 581 23.03 5.55 5.85
N ASP A 582 24.14 6.10 5.33
CA ASP A 582 25.06 6.94 6.13
C ASP A 582 24.39 8.23 6.61
N PHE A 583 23.60 8.89 5.75
CA PHE A 583 22.82 10.06 6.16
C PHE A 583 21.67 9.67 7.09
N VAL A 584 20.92 8.62 6.77
CA VAL A 584 19.77 8.16 7.55
C VAL A 584 20.18 7.78 8.98
N ALA A 585 21.25 6.99 9.12
CA ALA A 585 21.71 6.50 10.43
C ALA A 585 22.21 7.60 11.38
N GLY A 586 22.55 8.79 10.86
CA GLY A 586 22.89 9.96 11.66
C GLY A 586 21.70 10.87 12.03
N ASN A 587 20.59 10.82 11.27
CA ASN A 587 19.59 11.89 11.28
C ASN A 587 18.15 11.46 11.61
N ALA A 588 17.77 10.21 11.31
CA ALA A 588 16.42 9.68 11.47
C ALA A 588 16.23 8.84 12.75
N ASP A 589 14.97 8.67 13.18
CA ASP A 589 14.62 7.73 14.26
C ASP A 589 14.43 6.30 13.72
N MET A 590 14.03 6.18 12.46
CA MET A 590 13.77 4.90 11.77
C MET A 590 14.25 4.94 10.31
N VAL A 591 14.65 3.78 9.80
CA VAL A 591 14.88 3.50 8.37
C VAL A 591 13.83 2.54 7.81
N GLY A 592 13.30 2.85 6.63
CA GLY A 592 12.46 1.95 5.83
C GLY A 592 13.29 1.23 4.79
N ILE A 593 13.16 -0.09 4.70
CA ILE A 593 13.91 -0.93 3.77
C ILE A 593 12.94 -1.51 2.75
N SER A 594 13.04 -1.02 1.51
CA SER A 594 12.12 -1.32 0.41
C SER A 594 12.43 -2.65 -0.30
N PHE A 595 11.40 -3.29 -0.85
CA PHE A 595 11.48 -4.51 -1.68
C PHE A 595 12.28 -5.68 -1.09
N ILE A 596 12.19 -5.88 0.23
CA ILE A 596 12.75 -7.07 0.88
C ILE A 596 12.04 -8.32 0.35
N ARG A 597 12.85 -9.36 0.08
CA ARG A 597 12.45 -10.67 -0.43
C ARG A 597 13.06 -11.80 0.38
N ASP A 598 14.32 -11.68 0.84
CA ASP A 598 15.07 -12.80 1.41
C ASP A 598 15.90 -12.50 2.68
N ILE A 599 16.36 -13.58 3.32
CA ILE A 599 17.10 -13.57 4.58
C ILE A 599 18.50 -12.93 4.42
N HIS A 600 19.15 -13.09 3.26
CA HIS A 600 20.47 -12.55 2.99
C HIS A 600 20.46 -11.01 2.94
N GLU A 601 19.39 -10.40 2.41
CA GLU A 601 19.18 -8.95 2.47
C GLU A 601 19.16 -8.42 3.92
N ILE A 602 18.51 -9.16 4.85
CA ILE A 602 18.49 -8.84 6.28
C ILE A 602 19.88 -9.03 6.93
N VAL A 603 20.66 -10.02 6.49
CA VAL A 603 22.05 -10.21 6.94
C VAL A 603 22.94 -9.05 6.48
N VAL A 604 22.87 -8.64 5.22
CA VAL A 604 23.62 -7.49 4.68
C VAL A 604 23.21 -6.20 5.40
N LEU A 605 21.91 -5.95 5.57
CA LEU A 605 21.40 -4.80 6.34
C LEU A 605 21.97 -4.76 7.76
N ARG A 606 22.00 -5.89 8.47
CA ARG A 606 22.56 -5.95 9.83
C ARG A 606 24.07 -5.70 9.86
N GLN A 607 24.82 -6.14 8.83
CA GLN A 607 26.24 -5.81 8.69
C GLN A 607 26.45 -4.30 8.44
N GLU A 608 25.64 -3.69 7.56
CA GLU A 608 25.70 -2.27 7.26
C GLU A 608 25.31 -1.37 8.45
N LEU A 609 24.31 -1.77 9.24
CA LEU A 609 23.96 -1.08 10.49
C LEU A 609 25.05 -1.24 11.57
N ALA A 610 25.66 -2.43 11.67
CA ALA A 610 26.75 -2.68 12.62
C ALA A 610 28.00 -1.82 12.34
N LYS A 611 28.37 -1.62 11.06
CA LYS A 611 29.45 -0.69 10.66
C LYS A 611 29.23 0.72 11.22
N ARG A 612 27.98 1.19 11.18
CA ARG A 612 27.54 2.53 11.62
C ARG A 612 27.29 2.64 13.13
N LYS A 613 27.33 1.52 13.86
CA LYS A 613 27.19 1.42 15.34
C LYS A 613 25.89 1.99 15.92
N ASN A 614 24.89 2.35 15.10
CA ASN A 614 23.61 2.85 15.59
C ASN A 614 22.63 1.69 15.87
N LEU A 615 22.60 1.27 17.13
CA LEU A 615 21.70 0.22 17.65
C LEU A 615 20.29 0.75 18.00
N ASN A 616 20.10 2.07 17.98
CA ASN A 616 18.83 2.73 18.36
C ASN A 616 17.94 3.05 17.15
N LEU A 617 18.52 3.17 15.95
CA LEU A 617 17.78 3.35 14.69
C LEU A 617 16.78 2.20 14.51
N GLY A 618 15.49 2.54 14.44
CA GLY A 618 14.44 1.57 14.16
C GLY A 618 14.51 1.07 12.72
N VAL A 619 14.22 -0.21 12.51
CA VAL A 619 14.25 -0.88 11.19
C VAL A 619 12.82 -1.28 10.84
N ILE A 620 12.30 -0.71 9.74
CA ILE A 620 11.01 -1.08 9.16
C ILE A 620 11.26 -1.96 7.95
N LEU A 621 10.86 -3.23 8.04
CA LEU A 621 10.84 -4.14 6.89
C LEU A 621 9.59 -3.85 6.05
N LYS A 622 9.75 -3.49 4.78
CA LYS A 622 8.60 -3.23 3.90
C LYS A 622 8.27 -4.47 3.08
N ILE A 623 7.02 -4.91 3.20
CA ILE A 623 6.49 -6.05 2.45
C ILE A 623 5.79 -5.50 1.21
N GLU A 624 6.51 -5.54 0.10
CA GLU A 624 6.15 -4.98 -1.22
C GLU A 624 6.06 -6.07 -2.32
N THR A 625 6.46 -7.32 -2.01
CA THR A 625 6.63 -8.43 -2.95
C THR A 625 6.04 -9.74 -2.44
N ARG A 626 5.84 -10.71 -3.34
CA ARG A 626 5.40 -12.08 -2.99
C ARG A 626 6.43 -12.80 -2.12
N ASP A 627 7.70 -12.83 -2.54
CA ASP A 627 8.81 -13.43 -1.78
C ASP A 627 8.91 -12.84 -0.37
N GLY A 628 8.75 -11.51 -0.22
CA GLY A 628 8.82 -10.84 1.07
C GLY A 628 7.66 -11.20 2.01
N PHE A 629 6.48 -11.48 1.45
CA PHE A 629 5.34 -12.00 2.22
C PHE A 629 5.58 -13.46 2.63
N GLU A 630 5.92 -14.34 1.70
CA GLU A 630 6.13 -15.77 1.95
C GLU A 630 7.29 -16.02 2.94
N ASN A 631 8.37 -15.25 2.84
CA ASN A 631 9.51 -15.33 3.76
C ASN A 631 9.33 -14.53 5.07
N LEU A 632 8.25 -13.77 5.26
CA LEU A 632 8.08 -12.83 6.39
C LEU A 632 8.46 -13.42 7.77
N PRO A 633 8.05 -14.64 8.17
CA PRO A 633 8.43 -15.19 9.47
C PRO A 633 9.95 -15.43 9.60
N LEU A 634 10.64 -15.76 8.51
CA LEU A 634 12.08 -15.96 8.47
C LEU A 634 12.84 -14.61 8.46
N LEU A 635 12.33 -13.62 7.72
CA LEU A 635 12.84 -12.25 7.72
C LEU A 635 12.81 -11.65 9.13
N LEU A 636 11.69 -11.83 9.84
CA LEU A 636 11.54 -11.42 11.23
C LEU A 636 12.53 -12.13 12.15
N LEU A 637 12.66 -13.45 12.06
CA LEU A 637 13.61 -14.21 12.90
C LEU A 637 15.08 -13.84 12.65
N GLU A 638 15.46 -13.42 11.44
CA GLU A 638 16.81 -12.92 11.16
C GLU A 638 17.01 -11.49 11.68
N ALA A 639 16.02 -10.61 11.53
CA ALA A 639 16.06 -9.24 12.02
C ALA A 639 16.09 -9.18 13.56
N MET A 640 15.37 -10.10 14.23
CA MET A 640 15.36 -10.28 15.69
C MET A 640 16.71 -10.67 16.30
N LYS A 641 17.72 -11.01 15.48
CA LYS A 641 19.11 -11.16 15.92
C LYS A 641 19.86 -9.82 16.08
N SER A 642 19.19 -8.69 15.83
CA SER A 642 19.68 -7.33 16.11
C SER A 642 19.01 -6.74 17.36
N PRO A 643 19.65 -5.82 18.10
CA PRO A 643 18.99 -5.06 19.16
C PRO A 643 18.05 -3.96 18.65
N ASN A 644 18.19 -3.56 17.37
CA ASN A 644 17.45 -2.46 16.75
C ASN A 644 15.93 -2.62 16.90
N PRO A 645 15.18 -1.52 17.17
CA PRO A 645 13.72 -1.57 17.22
C PRO A 645 13.14 -2.03 15.87
N LEU A 646 12.53 -3.21 15.82
CA LEU A 646 11.97 -3.81 14.61
C LEU A 646 10.50 -3.45 14.40
N GLY A 647 10.10 -3.16 13.16
CA GLY A 647 8.73 -2.96 12.69
C GLY A 647 8.51 -3.53 11.28
N VAL A 648 7.25 -3.65 10.86
CA VAL A 648 6.85 -4.09 9.51
C VAL A 648 5.91 -3.07 8.89
N MET A 649 6.05 -2.79 7.59
CA MET A 649 5.14 -1.96 6.82
C MET A 649 4.49 -2.77 5.70
N ILE A 650 3.16 -2.78 5.66
CA ILE A 650 2.36 -3.35 4.58
C ILE A 650 2.22 -2.26 3.51
N ALA A 651 3.05 -2.30 2.48
CA ALA A 651 3.10 -1.31 1.41
C ALA A 651 2.23 -1.76 0.24
N ARG A 652 0.92 -1.70 0.49
CA ARG A 652 -0.16 -2.30 -0.33
C ARG A 652 -0.12 -1.94 -1.82
N GLY A 653 0.34 -0.74 -2.18
CA GLY A 653 0.37 -0.26 -3.56
C GLY A 653 1.24 -1.09 -4.50
N ASP A 654 2.38 -1.59 -4.04
CA ASP A 654 3.21 -2.54 -4.81
C ASP A 654 2.75 -3.99 -4.55
N LEU A 655 2.48 -4.33 -3.28
CA LEU A 655 2.08 -5.68 -2.88
C LEU A 655 0.82 -6.19 -3.61
N ALA A 656 -0.15 -5.32 -3.91
CA ALA A 656 -1.34 -5.66 -4.68
C ALA A 656 -1.05 -5.96 -6.17
N VAL A 657 -0.02 -5.34 -6.73
CA VAL A 657 0.44 -5.58 -8.11
C VAL A 657 1.25 -6.88 -8.18
N GLU A 658 2.09 -7.17 -7.17
CA GLU A 658 2.92 -8.38 -7.12
C GLU A 658 2.14 -9.66 -6.72
N CYS A 659 1.09 -9.55 -5.90
CA CYS A 659 0.37 -10.72 -5.36
C CYS A 659 -1.05 -10.95 -5.95
N GLY A 660 -1.61 -9.94 -6.62
CA GLY A 660 -3.00 -9.90 -7.08
C GLY A 660 -3.89 -9.05 -6.16
N TRP A 661 -4.77 -8.25 -6.77
CA TRP A 661 -5.66 -7.34 -6.05
C TRP A 661 -6.69 -8.08 -5.19
N GLU A 662 -7.14 -9.23 -5.67
CA GLU A 662 -8.14 -10.09 -5.05
C GLU A 662 -7.64 -10.74 -3.73
N LYS A 663 -6.33 -10.92 -3.57
CA LYS A 663 -5.72 -11.54 -2.36
C LYS A 663 -5.24 -10.53 -1.33
N LEU A 664 -5.25 -9.23 -1.65
CA LEU A 664 -4.66 -8.18 -0.82
C LEU A 664 -5.27 -8.15 0.60
N ALA A 665 -6.56 -8.44 0.72
CA ALA A 665 -7.27 -8.47 2.01
C ALA A 665 -6.76 -9.60 2.92
N ASP A 666 -6.60 -10.81 2.38
CA ASP A 666 -6.14 -11.97 3.15
C ASP A 666 -4.66 -11.83 3.52
N ILE A 667 -3.85 -11.37 2.55
CA ILE A 667 -2.41 -11.13 2.73
C ILE A 667 -2.15 -10.09 3.83
N GLN A 668 -2.92 -9.00 3.91
CA GLN A 668 -2.71 -8.00 4.97
C GLN A 668 -3.06 -8.57 6.36
N GLU A 669 -4.11 -9.39 6.48
CA GLU A 669 -4.52 -10.00 7.75
C GLU A 669 -3.54 -11.09 8.21
N GLU A 670 -2.94 -11.84 7.29
CA GLU A 670 -1.88 -12.80 7.61
C GLU A 670 -0.58 -12.09 8.03
N ILE A 671 -0.18 -11.01 7.35
CA ILE A 671 0.96 -10.17 7.79
C ILE A 671 0.69 -9.60 9.18
N ILE A 672 -0.52 -9.08 9.44
CA ILE A 672 -0.93 -8.60 10.76
C ILE A 672 -0.85 -9.72 11.81
N SER A 673 -1.28 -10.93 11.48
CA SER A 673 -1.27 -12.08 12.38
C SER A 673 0.14 -12.55 12.73
N ILE A 674 1.01 -12.72 11.72
CA ILE A 674 2.44 -13.03 11.89
C ILE A 674 3.13 -11.96 12.74
N CYS A 675 2.91 -10.68 12.45
CA CYS A 675 3.52 -9.58 13.20
C CYS A 675 3.00 -9.47 14.63
N ASN A 676 1.71 -9.73 14.86
CA ASN A 676 1.13 -9.80 16.21
C ASN A 676 1.74 -10.94 17.03
N ALA A 677 1.95 -12.12 16.43
CA ALA A 677 2.67 -13.22 17.09
C ALA A 677 4.13 -12.87 17.39
N ALA A 678 4.81 -12.20 16.45
CA ALA A 678 6.14 -11.64 16.63
C ALA A 678 6.20 -10.48 17.66
N HIS A 679 5.07 -9.94 18.10
CA HIS A 679 4.97 -8.69 18.88
C HIS A 679 5.66 -7.50 18.17
N VAL A 680 5.65 -7.49 16.83
CA VAL A 680 6.30 -6.48 15.98
C VAL A 680 5.24 -5.47 15.50
N PRO A 681 5.48 -4.15 15.66
CA PRO A 681 4.51 -3.13 15.27
C PRO A 681 4.28 -3.10 13.75
N VAL A 682 3.00 -3.15 13.35
CA VAL A 682 2.58 -3.05 11.95
C VAL A 682 2.23 -1.61 11.57
N ILE A 683 2.76 -1.17 10.44
CA ILE A 683 2.45 0.08 9.75
C ILE A 683 1.60 -0.26 8.51
N TRP A 684 0.37 0.26 8.45
CA TRP A 684 -0.56 0.09 7.34
C TRP A 684 -0.38 1.26 6.37
N ALA A 685 0.12 0.98 5.17
CA ALA A 685 0.62 2.02 4.28
C ALA A 685 0.00 2.00 2.87
N THR A 686 0.15 3.15 2.22
CA THR A 686 -0.33 3.51 0.87
C THR A 686 -1.86 3.53 0.71
N GLN A 687 -2.33 4.50 -0.06
CA GLN A 687 -3.72 4.69 -0.52
C GLN A 687 -4.81 4.85 0.56
N VAL A 688 -4.46 4.93 1.85
CA VAL A 688 -5.43 5.28 2.92
C VAL A 688 -5.86 6.74 2.73
N LEU A 689 -7.18 6.98 2.61
CA LEU A 689 -7.78 8.31 2.37
C LEU A 689 -7.23 9.03 1.12
N GLU A 690 -6.80 8.29 0.10
CA GLU A 690 -6.13 8.81 -1.11
C GLU A 690 -6.97 9.84 -1.88
N SER A 691 -8.27 9.60 -2.01
CA SER A 691 -9.21 10.52 -2.68
C SER A 691 -9.41 11.80 -1.87
N LEU A 692 -9.52 11.69 -0.53
CA LEU A 692 -9.54 12.88 0.34
C LEU A 692 -8.26 13.71 0.15
N ILE A 693 -7.08 13.10 0.28
CA ILE A 693 -5.77 13.76 0.11
C ILE A 693 -5.65 14.51 -1.23
N LYS A 694 -6.23 13.97 -2.31
CA LYS A 694 -6.16 14.51 -3.67
C LYS A 694 -7.27 15.49 -4.04
N SER A 695 -8.51 15.27 -3.62
CA SER A 695 -9.69 16.00 -4.09
C SER A 695 -10.57 16.63 -2.99
N GLY A 696 -10.24 16.44 -1.71
CA GLY A 696 -11.03 16.95 -0.58
C GLY A 696 -12.27 16.13 -0.25
N VAL A 697 -12.43 14.92 -0.82
CA VAL A 697 -13.60 14.06 -0.57
C VAL A 697 -13.16 12.60 -0.46
N PRO A 698 -13.39 11.90 0.68
CA PRO A 698 -13.11 10.48 0.82
C PRO A 698 -14.21 9.62 0.18
N THR A 699 -13.86 8.41 -0.25
CA THR A 699 -14.84 7.37 -0.59
C THR A 699 -15.31 6.61 0.66
N ARG A 700 -16.49 5.97 0.60
CA ARG A 700 -16.97 5.10 1.69
C ARG A 700 -15.99 3.95 1.99
N ALA A 701 -15.33 3.41 0.96
CA ALA A 701 -14.34 2.35 1.11
C ALA A 701 -13.10 2.84 1.87
N GLU A 702 -12.59 4.03 1.56
CA GLU A 702 -11.44 4.63 2.28
C GLU A 702 -11.74 4.94 3.75
N ILE A 703 -12.98 5.30 4.09
CA ILE A 703 -13.40 5.48 5.49
C ILE A 703 -13.38 4.15 6.24
N THR A 704 -13.88 3.06 5.64
CA THR A 704 -13.83 1.71 6.22
C THR A 704 -12.38 1.19 6.33
N ASP A 705 -11.54 1.45 5.32
CA ASP A 705 -10.12 1.12 5.32
C ASP A 705 -9.38 1.80 6.48
N ALA A 706 -9.55 3.13 6.62
CA ALA A 706 -9.02 3.89 7.75
C ALA A 706 -9.59 3.44 9.11
N ALA A 707 -10.83 2.95 9.14
CA ALA A 707 -11.47 2.41 10.35
C ALA A 707 -10.87 1.06 10.80
N ASN A 708 -10.43 0.22 9.86
CA ASN A 708 -9.71 -1.03 10.15
C ASN A 708 -8.29 -0.75 10.69
N GLY A 709 -7.69 0.38 10.30
CA GLY A 709 -6.42 0.89 10.83
C GLY A 709 -6.34 1.03 12.36
N ARG A 710 -7.46 0.97 13.10
CA ARG A 710 -7.48 0.91 14.58
C ARG A 710 -6.84 -0.36 15.16
N ARG A 711 -6.75 -1.45 14.39
CA ARG A 711 -6.18 -2.74 14.83
C ARG A 711 -4.65 -2.78 14.78
N ILE A 712 -3.99 -1.75 14.23
CA ILE A 712 -2.55 -1.73 13.98
C ILE A 712 -1.87 -0.51 14.62
N SER A 713 -0.53 -0.49 14.56
CA SER A 713 0.30 0.45 15.33
C SER A 713 0.44 1.83 14.67
N CYS A 714 0.46 1.90 13.34
CA CYS A 714 0.52 3.19 12.62
C CYS A 714 -0.17 3.14 11.25
N VAL A 715 -0.96 4.16 10.91
CA VAL A 715 -1.49 4.39 9.56
C VAL A 715 -0.63 5.43 8.84
N MET A 716 -0.22 5.15 7.61
CA MET A 716 0.56 6.07 6.76
C MET A 716 -0.29 6.72 5.65
N LEU A 717 -0.29 8.05 5.63
CA LEU A 717 -0.87 8.87 4.57
C LEU A 717 0.18 9.30 3.53
N ASN A 718 -0.24 9.34 2.27
CA ASN A 718 0.53 9.90 1.16
C ASN A 718 0.47 11.45 1.17
N LYS A 719 1.37 12.13 0.46
CA LYS A 719 1.34 13.60 0.34
C LYS A 719 0.30 14.07 -0.69
N GLY A 720 -0.32 15.22 -0.43
CA GLY A 720 -1.26 15.86 -1.36
C GLY A 720 -1.92 17.10 -0.76
N LYS A 721 -2.76 17.79 -1.56
CA LYS A 721 -3.29 19.12 -1.23
C LYS A 721 -4.10 19.16 0.08
N HIS A 722 -4.81 18.08 0.41
CA HIS A 722 -5.70 18.00 1.57
C HIS A 722 -5.12 17.17 2.72
N ILE A 723 -3.79 17.08 2.84
CA ILE A 723 -3.14 16.21 3.84
C ILE A 723 -3.49 16.57 5.29
N ALA A 724 -3.59 17.85 5.66
CA ALA A 724 -3.97 18.27 7.01
C ALA A 724 -5.44 17.91 7.36
N GLU A 725 -6.32 17.98 6.37
CA GLU A 725 -7.71 17.54 6.45
C GLU A 725 -7.77 16.01 6.64
N ALA A 726 -7.03 15.27 5.81
CA ALA A 726 -6.94 13.81 5.90
C ALA A 726 -6.37 13.32 7.25
N VAL A 727 -5.35 13.99 7.80
CA VAL A 727 -4.85 13.71 9.16
C VAL A 727 -5.94 13.96 10.20
N SER A 728 -6.67 15.08 10.11
CA SER A 728 -7.74 15.41 11.06
C SER A 728 -8.89 14.39 11.01
N THR A 729 -9.35 14.03 9.80
CA THR A 729 -10.34 12.97 9.57
C THR A 729 -9.86 11.63 10.12
N LEU A 730 -8.58 11.28 9.90
CA LEU A 730 -7.99 10.05 10.42
C LEU A 730 -7.89 10.04 11.95
N VAL A 731 -7.58 11.16 12.61
CA VAL A 731 -7.68 11.29 14.07
C VAL A 731 -9.12 11.06 14.53
N THR A 732 -10.12 11.65 13.88
CA THR A 732 -11.54 11.43 14.19
C THR A 732 -11.94 9.96 14.06
N ILE A 733 -11.52 9.28 12.98
CA ILE A 733 -11.78 7.86 12.75
C ILE A 733 -11.09 6.99 13.81
N LEU A 734 -9.78 7.18 14.04
CA LEU A 734 -8.98 6.37 14.97
C LEU A 734 -9.25 6.67 16.46
N SER A 735 -10.07 7.68 16.77
CA SER A 735 -10.43 8.03 18.15
C SER A 735 -11.51 7.10 18.73
N SER A 736 -11.22 6.56 19.92
CA SER A 736 -12.08 5.62 20.67
C SER A 736 -13.47 6.16 21.06
N LYS A 737 -13.70 7.48 20.99
CA LYS A 737 -14.97 8.11 21.40
C LYS A 737 -16.20 7.65 20.61
N TYR A 738 -16.06 7.24 19.34
CA TYR A 738 -17.20 6.77 18.55
C TYR A 738 -17.78 5.43 19.03
N ASN A 739 -17.04 4.66 19.84
CA ASN A 739 -17.53 3.43 20.47
C ASN A 739 -18.62 3.68 21.54
N LYS A 740 -19.04 4.94 21.77
CA LYS A 740 -20.20 5.30 22.60
C LYS A 740 -21.46 5.69 21.83
N THR A 741 -21.49 5.52 20.52
CA THR A 741 -22.77 5.17 19.87
C THR A 741 -23.14 3.73 20.25
N LYS A 742 -23.59 3.54 21.49
CA LYS A 742 -24.62 2.52 21.73
C LYS A 742 -25.76 2.88 20.79
N ALA A 743 -26.12 2.00 19.87
CA ALA A 743 -27.46 2.05 19.31
C ALA A 743 -28.43 1.95 20.50
N GLU A 744 -29.48 2.78 20.51
CA GLU A 744 -30.60 2.65 21.46
C GLU A 744 -31.47 1.46 21.03
N LEU A 745 -30.85 0.27 21.08
CA LEU A 745 -31.53 -1.01 20.99
C LEU A 745 -32.48 -1.07 22.18
N LYS A 746 -33.75 -0.75 21.93
CA LYS A 746 -34.83 -1.07 22.86
C LYS A 746 -34.68 -2.55 23.25
N PRO A 747 -34.74 -2.90 24.54
CA PRO A 747 -34.63 -4.29 24.94
C PRO A 747 -35.71 -5.09 24.21
N LEU A 748 -35.32 -6.21 23.61
CA LEU A 748 -36.28 -7.18 23.08
C LEU A 748 -37.04 -7.75 24.28
N LEU A 749 -38.21 -7.19 24.54
CA LEU A 749 -39.22 -7.82 25.36
C LEU A 749 -39.67 -9.09 24.63
N LEU A 750 -39.01 -10.20 24.94
CA LEU A 750 -39.54 -11.53 24.68
C LEU A 750 -40.89 -11.59 25.39
N SER A 751 -41.96 -11.51 24.61
CA SER A 751 -43.32 -11.49 25.12
C SER A 751 -43.62 -12.84 25.76
N SER A 752 -43.77 -12.85 27.08
CA SER A 752 -44.17 -14.02 27.85
C SER A 752 -45.66 -14.32 27.67
N HIS A 753 -46.07 -14.58 26.43
CA HIS A 753 -47.38 -15.18 26.11
C HIS A 753 -47.27 -16.70 26.20
N ILE A 754 -47.01 -17.17 27.43
CA ILE A 754 -47.33 -18.52 27.88
C ILE A 754 -48.24 -18.35 29.10
N ASN A 755 -49.52 -18.16 28.80
CA ASN A 755 -50.72 -18.27 29.65
C ASN A 755 -51.92 -17.99 28.74
#